data_AF-A0A4S3LEP5-F1
#
_entry.id   AF-A0A4S3LEP5-F1
#
_cell.length_a   1.000
_cell.length_b   1.000
_cell.length_c   1.000
_cell.angle_alpha   90.00
_cell.angle_beta   90.00
_cell.angle_gamma   90.00
#
_symmetry.space_group_name_H-M   'P 1'
#
loop_
_entity.id
_entity.type
_entity.pdbx_description
1 polymer ?
#
loop_
_entity_poly.entity_id
_entity_poly.type
_entity_poly.pdbx_seq_one_letter_code
_entity_poly.pdbx_strand_id
1 'polypeptide(L)'
;AGKVVSVVPQRVGFRDIGVRDGLFYVNGRYLKLHGVNRHDHDHRKGRAVDMARVERDIILMKQHNINSVRTAHYPNDPRFYELCDIYGLFVMAETDLESHGFANVGDLSRITDDPRWEHAYVERIERHVMAQKNHPSIIMWSLGNESGYGCNIRAMAARCKALDPTRLVHYEEDRDAEVTDVISTMYSRVSMMNAFGEYPHAKPHIICEYAHAMGNGPGGLAEYQAVLNRHASLQGHYIWEWCDHGLLETGENGRMRYTYGGDHGDYPNNYNFCMDGLIYPDQTPGPGLREYKQVLCPVGVSLSGGALRVKNRYWFSSLEDITLSLTVQMAGRCEEAREITLPHLQPGESEEISLPPFTASGQEIFLNVSICKNSPTAYSAAKHPLGQYQMLLQAAQPLPASPVATRVTPLLCDAQKHQLIVSGENFRLEFSRLDGELKSWQVDGEEILGRAPKINFFKPVIDNHKPEFEGLWQPNHLHIMQQHLRSLRWERMQDDVVIEVQSIIAPPVFDFGMRCTYRWRISPQGAVSLDLSGTPYGNFSHVIPKIGLDVGISRRFTQVEYYGRGPGENYQDSRQANLIGHYQQPVSHLFENYPMPQDNGNRQDVRWLSLRDNAGRGIFIQPRQPINFSLWPFSSQQLQQAQHIDELTPDSCLTLNLDHKIMGLGSNSWGSEVLDSYRVYFSAFRYGFTLVPFRQQDTDSQHLAEFTFHTGEEN
;
A
#
# COMPACT_ATOMS: atom_id res chain seq x y z
N ALA A 1 -63.01 14.18 17.82
CA ALA A 1 -61.88 13.29 18.14
C ALA A 1 -61.44 12.59 16.84
N GLY A 2 -60.15 12.36 16.62
CA GLY A 2 -59.65 11.69 15.39
C GLY A 2 -58.98 12.60 14.34
N LYS A 3 -58.75 13.89 14.62
CA LYS A 3 -57.96 14.76 13.73
C LYS A 3 -56.47 14.63 14.08
N VAL A 4 -55.66 14.15 13.13
CA VAL A 4 -54.20 14.12 13.24
C VAL A 4 -53.67 15.54 13.42
N VAL A 5 -52.83 15.77 14.43
CA VAL A 5 -52.19 17.07 14.72
C VAL A 5 -50.79 17.13 14.11
N SER A 6 -49.99 16.06 14.23
CA SER A 6 -48.68 15.92 13.61
C SER A 6 -48.32 14.44 13.42
N VAL A 7 -47.37 14.17 12.53
CA VAL A 7 -46.78 12.84 12.29
C VAL A 7 -45.26 13.01 12.21
N VAL A 8 -44.51 12.20 12.95
CA VAL A 8 -43.04 12.14 12.90
C VAL A 8 -42.65 10.71 12.51
N PRO A 9 -42.31 10.44 11.24
CA PRO A 9 -41.94 9.10 10.82
C PRO A 9 -40.52 8.75 11.30
N GLN A 10 -40.29 7.49 11.65
CA GLN A 10 -38.96 6.96 11.95
C GLN A 10 -38.76 5.60 11.28
N ARG A 11 -37.53 5.34 10.82
CA ARG A 11 -37.12 4.02 10.35
C ARG A 11 -36.75 3.18 11.56
N VAL A 12 -37.24 1.94 11.60
CA VAL A 12 -37.02 1.02 12.72
C VAL A 12 -36.34 -0.24 12.19
N GLY A 13 -35.23 -0.63 12.81
CA GLY A 13 -34.55 -1.88 12.57
C GLY A 13 -34.59 -2.76 13.82
N PHE A 14 -35.16 -3.96 13.70
CA PHE A 14 -35.20 -4.91 14.82
C PHE A 14 -33.81 -5.55 15.00
N ARG A 15 -33.17 -5.23 16.11
CA ARG A 15 -31.92 -5.88 16.53
C ARG A 15 -31.74 -5.92 18.04
N ASP A 16 -31.05 -6.96 18.48
CA ASP A 16 -30.58 -7.19 19.85
C ASP A 16 -29.06 -7.16 19.88
N ILE A 17 -28.47 -6.52 20.90
CA ILE A 17 -27.02 -6.37 21.07
C ILE A 17 -26.69 -6.79 22.49
N GLY A 18 -25.66 -7.62 22.67
CA GLY A 18 -25.22 -7.98 24.01
C GLY A 18 -23.87 -8.66 24.05
N VAL A 19 -23.24 -8.63 25.23
CA VAL A 19 -21.99 -9.33 25.52
C VAL A 19 -22.29 -10.59 26.33
N ARG A 20 -21.71 -11.72 25.91
CA ARG A 20 -21.83 -13.02 26.58
C ARG A 20 -20.48 -13.73 26.47
N ASP A 21 -19.97 -14.25 27.58
CA ASP A 21 -18.70 -15.00 27.64
C ASP A 21 -17.52 -14.26 26.96
N GLY A 22 -17.43 -12.95 27.16
CA GLY A 22 -16.37 -12.11 26.60
C GLY A 22 -16.51 -11.75 25.13
N LEU A 23 -17.64 -12.07 24.49
CA LEU A 23 -17.90 -11.77 23.08
C LEU A 23 -19.17 -10.93 22.93
N PHE A 24 -19.18 -9.96 22.01
CA PHE A 24 -20.40 -9.26 21.63
C PHE A 24 -21.09 -9.93 20.43
N TYR A 25 -22.43 -9.84 20.43
CA TYR A 25 -23.30 -10.45 19.45
C TYR A 25 -24.31 -9.42 18.96
N VAL A 26 -24.73 -9.56 17.70
CA VAL A 26 -25.90 -8.88 17.15
C VAL A 26 -26.89 -9.94 16.70
N ASN A 27 -28.13 -9.88 17.19
CA ASN A 27 -29.17 -10.88 16.94
C ASN A 27 -28.73 -12.31 17.29
N GLY A 28 -27.97 -12.45 18.38
CA GLY A 28 -27.40 -13.73 18.81
C GLY A 28 -26.32 -14.30 17.90
N ARG A 29 -25.86 -13.56 16.88
CA ARG A 29 -24.78 -13.99 15.99
C ARG A 29 -23.49 -13.23 16.24
N TYR A 30 -22.40 -13.98 16.22
CA TYR A 30 -21.05 -13.45 16.28
C TYR A 30 -20.71 -12.70 14.99
N LEU A 31 -19.95 -11.61 15.10
CA LEU A 31 -19.38 -10.90 13.96
C LEU A 31 -18.07 -10.21 14.32
N LYS A 32 -17.39 -9.68 13.29
CA LYS A 32 -16.31 -8.72 13.44
C LYS A 32 -16.65 -7.41 12.75
N LEU A 33 -16.24 -6.30 13.37
CA LEU A 33 -16.29 -4.99 12.77
C LEU A 33 -15.06 -4.80 11.89
N HIS A 34 -15.30 -4.55 10.61
CA HIS A 34 -14.32 -4.11 9.64
C HIS A 34 -14.58 -2.64 9.39
N GLY A 35 -13.88 -1.79 10.13
CA GLY A 35 -14.23 -0.40 10.31
C GLY A 35 -13.23 0.60 9.75
N VAL A 36 -13.67 1.84 9.69
CA VAL A 36 -12.85 3.04 9.45
C VAL A 36 -13.30 4.16 10.40
N ASN A 37 -12.36 4.98 10.86
CA ASN A 37 -12.66 6.28 11.44
C ASN A 37 -13.03 7.25 10.33
N ARG A 38 -14.02 8.11 10.57
CA ARG A 38 -14.46 9.11 9.59
C ARG A 38 -14.73 10.44 10.28
N HIS A 39 -13.97 11.45 9.86
CA HIS A 39 -14.31 12.85 10.06
C HIS A 39 -15.21 13.41 8.94
N ASP A 40 -15.94 14.49 9.27
CA ASP A 40 -16.60 15.31 8.25
C ASP A 40 -15.57 16.23 7.59
N HIS A 41 -15.28 15.99 6.30
CA HIS A 41 -14.39 16.84 5.51
C HIS A 41 -14.84 16.96 4.06
N ASP A 42 -14.84 18.19 3.55
CA ASP A 42 -15.01 18.58 2.17
C ASP A 42 -13.83 19.47 1.76
N HIS A 43 -13.15 19.09 0.68
CA HIS A 43 -11.94 19.79 0.23
C HIS A 43 -12.15 21.25 -0.20
N ARG A 44 -13.38 21.74 -0.32
CA ARG A 44 -13.72 23.13 -0.68
C ARG A 44 -14.46 23.86 0.43
N LYS A 45 -15.24 23.14 1.24
CA LYS A 45 -16.11 23.69 2.29
C LYS A 45 -15.59 23.40 3.71
N GLY A 46 -14.44 22.74 3.84
CA GLY A 46 -13.91 22.30 5.12
C GLY A 46 -14.86 21.34 5.82
N ARG A 47 -15.28 21.66 7.04
CA ARG A 47 -16.17 20.80 7.84
C ARG A 47 -17.66 20.85 7.43
N ALA A 48 -18.06 21.78 6.54
CA ALA A 48 -19.44 21.90 6.08
C ALA A 48 -19.73 20.95 4.89
N VAL A 49 -19.86 19.66 5.18
CA VAL A 49 -20.06 18.61 4.17
C VAL A 49 -21.48 18.57 3.62
N ASP A 50 -21.60 18.32 2.31
CA ASP A 50 -22.90 18.05 1.66
C ASP A 50 -23.29 16.57 1.84
N MET A 51 -24.58 16.28 2.01
CA MET A 51 -25.04 14.89 2.21
C MET A 51 -24.82 13.97 1.02
N ALA A 52 -24.76 14.48 -0.21
CA ALA A 52 -24.37 13.67 -1.37
C ALA A 52 -22.93 13.16 -1.25
N ARG A 53 -22.03 13.96 -0.67
CA ARG A 53 -20.65 13.56 -0.39
C ARG A 53 -20.61 12.49 0.69
N VAL A 54 -21.36 12.68 1.77
CA VAL A 54 -21.48 11.72 2.88
C VAL A 54 -22.07 10.38 2.43
N GLU A 55 -23.11 10.41 1.60
CA GLU A 55 -23.70 9.20 0.99
C GLU A 55 -22.68 8.48 0.11
N ARG A 56 -21.87 9.23 -0.65
CA ARG A 56 -20.78 8.66 -1.44
C ARG A 56 -19.70 8.00 -0.57
N ASP A 57 -19.37 8.56 0.60
CA ASP A 57 -18.48 7.89 1.57
C ASP A 57 -19.03 6.51 1.95
N ILE A 58 -20.30 6.47 2.37
CA ILE A 58 -20.97 5.24 2.80
C ILE A 58 -21.01 4.21 1.68
N ILE A 59 -21.36 4.61 0.45
CA ILE A 59 -21.36 3.74 -0.72
C ILE A 59 -19.95 3.18 -0.97
N LEU A 60 -18.92 4.02 -0.96
CA LEU A 60 -17.54 3.60 -1.17
C LEU A 60 -17.09 2.62 -0.07
N MET A 61 -17.41 2.89 1.20
CA MET A 61 -17.12 1.96 2.31
C MET A 61 -17.74 0.58 2.04
N LYS A 62 -19.03 0.52 1.71
CA LYS A 62 -19.74 -0.73 1.41
C LYS A 62 -19.13 -1.45 0.20
N GLN A 63 -18.72 -0.72 -0.84
CA GLN A 63 -18.07 -1.27 -2.04
C GLN A 63 -16.67 -1.83 -1.78
N HIS A 64 -16.04 -1.47 -0.65
CA HIS A 64 -14.71 -1.91 -0.21
C HIS A 64 -14.78 -2.87 0.98
N ASN A 65 -15.89 -3.60 1.13
CA ASN A 65 -16.10 -4.64 2.14
C ASN A 65 -16.09 -4.13 3.60
N ILE A 66 -16.15 -2.82 3.81
CA ILE A 66 -16.25 -2.20 5.14
C ILE A 66 -17.70 -2.37 5.63
N ASN A 67 -17.85 -2.71 6.91
CA ASN A 67 -19.15 -2.94 7.54
C ASN A 67 -19.41 -2.03 8.75
N SER A 68 -18.44 -1.23 9.17
CA SER A 68 -18.59 -0.34 10.32
C SER A 68 -17.88 1.00 10.14
N VAL A 69 -18.33 2.01 10.85
CA VAL A 69 -17.74 3.35 10.88
C VAL A 69 -17.79 3.91 12.30
N ARG A 70 -16.71 4.56 12.72
CA ARG A 70 -16.63 5.33 13.97
C ARG A 70 -16.68 6.82 13.62
N THR A 71 -17.55 7.57 14.29
CA THR A 71 -17.71 9.02 14.06
C THR A 71 -16.64 9.81 14.83
N ALA A 72 -15.39 9.70 14.39
CA ALA A 72 -14.25 10.38 14.99
C ALA A 72 -14.40 11.92 14.86
N HIS A 73 -14.35 12.72 15.92
CA HIS A 73 -14.54 12.39 17.34
C HIS A 73 -15.74 13.13 17.94
N TYR A 74 -16.85 13.13 17.20
CA TYR A 74 -18.05 13.90 17.54
C TYR A 74 -19.31 13.35 16.85
N PRO A 75 -20.51 13.69 17.35
CA PRO A 75 -21.74 13.33 16.68
C PRO A 75 -21.79 13.95 15.29
N ASN A 76 -21.90 13.12 14.26
CA ASN A 76 -22.12 13.58 12.89
C ASN A 76 -23.55 14.13 12.70
N ASP A 77 -23.83 14.71 11.53
CA ASP A 77 -25.17 15.16 11.13
C ASP A 77 -26.20 14.02 11.29
N PRO A 78 -27.42 14.25 11.83
CA PRO A 78 -28.45 13.21 11.96
C PRO A 78 -28.71 12.39 10.69
N ARG A 79 -28.60 13.02 9.52
CA ARG A 79 -28.82 12.37 8.22
C ARG A 79 -27.74 11.33 7.89
N PHE A 80 -26.54 11.43 8.46
CA PHE A 80 -25.51 10.39 8.34
C PHE A 80 -25.98 9.06 8.94
N TYR A 81 -26.59 9.09 10.13
CA TYR A 81 -27.12 7.88 10.77
C TYR A 81 -28.32 7.31 10.00
N GLU A 82 -29.19 8.17 9.45
CA GLU A 82 -30.27 7.74 8.55
C GLU A 82 -29.73 7.01 7.31
N LEU A 83 -28.65 7.52 6.71
CA LEU A 83 -27.98 6.86 5.59
C LEU A 83 -27.35 5.53 6.02
N CYS A 84 -26.70 5.47 7.18
CA CYS A 84 -26.16 4.21 7.72
C CYS A 84 -27.26 3.17 7.98
N ASP A 85 -28.44 3.59 8.43
CA ASP A 85 -29.61 2.72 8.60
C ASP A 85 -30.10 2.16 7.26
N ILE A 86 -30.07 2.96 6.19
CA ILE A 86 -30.53 2.58 4.84
C ILE A 86 -29.52 1.64 4.16
N TYR A 87 -28.23 1.98 4.21
CA TYR A 87 -27.17 1.27 3.49
C TYR A 87 -26.60 0.07 4.24
N GLY A 88 -26.76 0.05 5.57
CA GLY A 88 -26.26 -1.01 6.44
C GLY A 88 -24.78 -0.87 6.76
N LEU A 89 -24.45 0.07 7.64
CA LEU A 89 -23.17 0.16 8.35
C LEU A 89 -23.43 0.14 9.87
N PHE A 90 -22.61 -0.60 10.61
CA PHE A 90 -22.58 -0.53 12.06
C PHE A 90 -21.87 0.75 12.51
N VAL A 91 -22.50 1.52 13.37
CA VAL A 91 -21.95 2.80 13.83
C VAL A 91 -21.51 2.70 15.29
N MET A 92 -20.25 3.06 15.54
CA MET A 92 -19.78 3.50 16.85
C MET A 92 -19.94 5.01 16.90
N ALA A 93 -21.01 5.46 17.57
CA ALA A 93 -21.35 6.88 17.63
C ALA A 93 -20.61 7.52 18.81
N GLU A 94 -19.71 8.44 18.51
CA GLU A 94 -18.83 9.07 19.50
C GLU A 94 -19.31 10.45 19.93
N THR A 95 -19.21 10.68 21.23
CA THR A 95 -19.55 11.96 21.86
C THR A 95 -18.43 12.96 21.61
N ASP A 96 -18.81 14.22 21.37
CA ASP A 96 -17.88 15.33 21.21
C ASP A 96 -17.23 15.60 22.56
N LEU A 97 -16.13 14.90 22.85
CA LEU A 97 -15.35 15.03 24.06
C LEU A 97 -13.91 14.60 23.75
N GLU A 98 -13.05 15.60 23.61
CA GLU A 98 -11.61 15.40 23.50
C GLU A 98 -10.87 16.52 24.23
N SER A 99 -9.84 16.15 24.99
CA SER A 99 -9.04 17.08 25.79
C SER A 99 -7.55 16.73 25.75
N HIS A 100 -7.12 16.14 24.62
CA HIS A 100 -5.76 15.64 24.38
C HIS A 100 -4.68 16.64 24.78
N GLY A 101 -4.89 17.95 24.57
CA GLY A 101 -3.93 19.01 24.89
C GLY A 101 -3.36 18.97 26.31
N PHE A 102 -4.03 18.34 27.29
CA PHE A 102 -3.48 18.16 28.63
C PHE A 102 -2.35 17.11 28.73
N ALA A 103 -2.17 16.24 27.74
CA ALA A 103 -0.99 15.38 27.61
C ALA A 103 0.31 16.21 27.62
N ASN A 104 0.31 17.39 26.98
CA ASN A 104 1.47 18.29 26.91
C ASN A 104 1.91 18.85 28.27
N VAL A 105 1.03 18.82 29.28
CA VAL A 105 1.36 19.24 30.65
C VAL A 105 1.51 18.05 31.61
N GLY A 106 1.55 16.82 31.09
CA GLY A 106 1.79 15.59 31.86
C GLY A 106 0.60 15.10 32.68
N ASP A 107 -0.61 15.61 32.42
CA ASP A 107 -1.82 15.23 33.16
C ASP A 107 -3.02 15.18 32.21
N LEU A 108 -3.09 14.14 31.38
CA LEU A 108 -4.17 13.96 30.41
C LEU A 108 -5.56 13.94 31.07
N SER A 109 -5.66 13.49 32.32
CA SER A 109 -6.94 13.37 33.05
C SER A 109 -7.35 14.65 33.78
N ARG A 110 -6.61 15.76 33.62
CA ARG A 110 -6.73 16.98 34.43
C ARG A 110 -8.16 17.50 34.64
N ILE A 111 -8.97 17.50 33.58
CA ILE A 111 -10.38 17.92 33.65
C ILE A 111 -11.35 16.74 33.67
N THR A 112 -10.90 15.56 33.25
CA THR A 112 -11.67 14.31 33.27
C THR A 112 -11.85 13.77 34.69
N ASP A 113 -10.91 14.03 35.58
CA ASP A 113 -10.97 13.67 37.00
C ASP A 113 -11.25 14.87 37.93
N ASP A 114 -11.74 15.99 37.38
CA ASP A 114 -12.18 17.15 38.15
C ASP A 114 -13.71 17.22 38.21
N PRO A 115 -14.35 16.98 39.38
CA PRO A 115 -15.81 16.94 39.49
C PRO A 115 -16.50 18.26 39.14
N ARG A 116 -15.76 19.38 39.08
CA ARG A 116 -16.32 20.67 38.61
C ARG A 116 -16.72 20.63 37.13
N TRP A 117 -16.16 19.70 36.36
CA TRP A 117 -16.45 19.51 34.94
C TRP A 117 -17.52 18.43 34.68
N GLU A 118 -18.01 17.73 35.71
CA GLU A 118 -18.96 16.61 35.56
C GLU A 118 -20.18 16.99 34.72
N HIS A 119 -20.77 18.17 34.99
CA HIS A 119 -21.93 18.63 34.24
C HIS A 119 -21.67 18.73 32.73
N ALA A 120 -20.51 19.27 32.33
CA ALA A 120 -20.16 19.44 30.91
C ALA A 120 -19.96 18.07 30.22
N TYR A 121 -19.37 17.10 30.92
CA TYR A 121 -19.17 15.74 30.43
C TYR A 121 -20.52 15.00 30.27
N VAL A 122 -21.33 15.00 31.32
CA VAL A 122 -22.63 14.30 31.35
C VAL A 122 -23.63 14.91 30.36
N GLU A 123 -23.65 16.24 30.21
CA GLU A 123 -24.54 16.92 29.24
C GLU A 123 -24.24 16.48 27.80
N ARG A 124 -22.95 16.37 27.42
CA ARG A 124 -22.53 15.99 26.06
C ARG A 124 -23.04 14.60 25.66
N ILE A 125 -22.84 13.58 26.52
CA ILE A 125 -23.34 12.23 26.25
C ILE A 125 -24.87 12.16 26.29
N GLU A 126 -25.52 12.87 27.22
CA GLU A 126 -26.98 12.90 27.31
C GLU A 126 -27.61 13.45 26.04
N ARG A 127 -27.11 14.59 25.55
CA ARG A 127 -27.60 15.21 24.31
C ARG A 127 -27.37 14.32 23.10
N HIS A 128 -26.21 13.68 23.03
CA HIS A 128 -25.89 12.77 21.94
C HIS A 128 -26.84 11.56 21.90
N VAL A 129 -26.98 10.83 23.01
CA VAL A 129 -27.87 9.66 23.11
C VAL A 129 -29.32 10.06 22.84
N MET A 130 -29.80 11.16 23.45
CA MET A 130 -31.18 11.60 23.28
C MET A 130 -31.51 11.99 21.84
N ALA A 131 -30.56 12.55 21.10
CA ALA A 131 -30.74 12.89 19.69
C ALA A 131 -30.77 11.63 18.80
N GLN A 132 -29.91 10.64 19.05
CA GLN A 132 -29.61 9.59 18.07
C GLN A 132 -30.08 8.17 18.45
N LYS A 133 -30.61 7.94 19.66
CA LYS A 133 -30.98 6.59 20.18
C LYS A 133 -31.95 5.75 19.35
N ASN A 134 -32.67 6.34 18.40
CA ASN A 134 -33.61 5.60 17.56
C ASN A 134 -32.96 4.96 16.32
N HIS A 135 -31.71 5.32 15.99
CA HIS A 135 -31.02 4.78 14.81
C HIS A 135 -30.58 3.33 15.01
N PRO A 136 -31.10 2.35 14.24
CA PRO A 136 -30.70 0.96 14.38
C PRO A 136 -29.24 0.68 14.04
N SER A 137 -28.60 1.48 13.18
CA SER A 137 -27.19 1.38 12.80
C SER A 137 -26.23 1.57 13.97
N ILE A 138 -26.59 2.42 14.93
CA ILE A 138 -25.76 2.65 16.12
C ILE A 138 -25.80 1.41 17.00
N ILE A 139 -24.64 0.79 17.19
CA ILE A 139 -24.47 -0.40 18.05
C ILE A 139 -23.65 -0.11 19.31
N MET A 140 -22.87 0.98 19.31
CA MET A 140 -22.05 1.39 20.44
C MET A 140 -22.10 2.91 20.61
N TRP A 141 -22.13 3.35 21.86
CA TRP A 141 -21.86 4.73 22.25
C TRP A 141 -20.41 4.84 22.70
N SER A 142 -19.64 5.71 22.06
CA SER A 142 -18.31 6.08 22.56
C SER A 142 -18.40 7.35 23.42
N LEU A 143 -17.77 7.31 24.59
CA LEU A 143 -17.84 8.41 25.58
C LEU A 143 -16.98 9.62 25.18
N GLY A 144 -16.05 9.46 24.23
CA GLY A 144 -15.14 10.49 23.77
C GLY A 144 -13.83 9.88 23.26
N ASN A 145 -12.81 10.72 23.11
CA ASN A 145 -11.49 10.35 22.65
C ASN A 145 -10.40 10.99 23.53
N GLU A 146 -9.23 10.33 23.65
CA GLU A 146 -7.96 10.86 24.19
C GLU A 146 -8.11 11.97 25.26
N SER A 147 -8.77 11.63 26.36
CA SER A 147 -9.08 12.58 27.46
C SER A 147 -8.72 12.01 28.84
N GLY A 148 -7.96 10.92 28.88
CA GLY A 148 -7.61 10.25 30.14
C GLY A 148 -8.83 9.63 30.82
N TYR A 149 -8.70 9.23 32.07
CA TYR A 149 -9.76 8.51 32.79
C TYR A 149 -9.95 9.08 34.19
N GLY A 150 -11.21 9.21 34.63
CA GLY A 150 -11.54 9.92 35.87
C GLY A 150 -13.01 9.86 36.25
N CYS A 151 -13.38 10.56 37.31
CA CYS A 151 -14.74 10.59 37.85
C CYS A 151 -15.81 10.96 36.81
N ASN A 152 -15.49 11.84 35.85
CA ASN A 152 -16.47 12.32 34.88
C ASN A 152 -16.79 11.26 33.82
N ILE A 153 -15.85 10.38 33.45
CA ILE A 153 -16.13 9.24 32.56
C ILE A 153 -17.07 8.24 33.22
N ARG A 154 -16.89 7.97 34.52
CA ARG A 154 -17.80 7.10 35.28
C ARG A 154 -19.22 7.68 35.30
N ALA A 155 -19.34 8.99 35.54
CA ALA A 155 -20.63 9.68 35.51
C ALA A 155 -21.28 9.63 34.10
N MET A 156 -20.50 9.83 33.03
CA MET A 156 -20.98 9.71 31.65
C MET A 156 -21.46 8.29 31.33
N ALA A 157 -20.70 7.27 31.68
CA ALA A 157 -21.05 5.87 31.43
C ALA A 157 -22.36 5.49 32.15
N ALA A 158 -22.49 5.89 33.43
CA ALA A 158 -23.70 5.67 34.20
C ALA A 158 -24.91 6.37 33.57
N ARG A 159 -24.76 7.62 33.14
CA ARG A 159 -25.84 8.35 32.45
C ARG A 159 -26.21 7.71 31.12
N CYS A 160 -25.22 7.31 30.32
CA CYS A 160 -25.41 6.63 29.03
C CYS A 160 -26.24 5.36 29.21
N LYS A 161 -25.86 4.48 30.14
CA LYS A 161 -26.58 3.24 30.43
C LYS A 161 -27.98 3.46 30.99
N ALA A 162 -28.18 4.51 31.80
CA ALA A 162 -29.50 4.88 32.30
C ALA A 162 -30.44 5.37 31.18
N LEU A 163 -29.91 6.05 30.17
CA LEU A 163 -30.68 6.53 29.02
C LEU A 163 -30.94 5.45 27.96
N ASP A 164 -29.96 4.57 27.74
CA ASP A 164 -30.02 3.51 26.74
C ASP A 164 -29.27 2.25 27.19
N PRO A 165 -29.98 1.27 27.79
CA PRO A 165 -29.40 -0.02 28.15
C PRO A 165 -29.25 -0.98 26.96
N THR A 166 -29.68 -0.60 25.75
CA THR A 166 -29.77 -1.51 24.59
C THR A 166 -28.52 -1.55 23.73
N ARG A 167 -27.51 -0.73 24.04
CA ARG A 167 -26.25 -0.60 23.29
C ARG A 167 -25.03 -0.74 24.20
N LEU A 168 -23.91 -1.05 23.59
CA LEU A 168 -22.62 -1.12 24.27
C LEU A 168 -22.04 0.28 24.48
N VAL A 169 -21.23 0.44 25.51
CA VAL A 169 -20.45 1.64 25.84
C VAL A 169 -18.98 1.36 25.57
N HIS A 170 -18.33 2.28 24.88
CA HIS A 170 -16.93 2.24 24.50
C HIS A 170 -16.22 3.51 25.02
N TYR A 171 -14.99 3.35 25.45
CA TYR A 171 -14.05 4.45 25.70
C TYR A 171 -12.64 3.85 25.80
N GLU A 172 -11.70 4.37 25.03
CA GLU A 172 -10.37 3.74 24.90
C GLU A 172 -9.53 3.85 26.17
N GLU A 173 -9.52 5.02 26.81
CA GLU A 173 -8.70 5.26 28.01
C GLU A 173 -9.21 4.53 29.26
N ASP A 174 -10.38 3.89 29.21
CA ASP A 174 -10.81 2.91 30.22
C ASP A 174 -10.11 1.56 29.97
N ARG A 175 -8.80 1.52 30.23
CA ARG A 175 -7.93 0.40 29.85
C ARG A 175 -8.23 -0.92 30.58
N ASP A 176 -8.91 -0.83 31.73
CA ASP A 176 -9.39 -1.99 32.50
C ASP A 176 -10.85 -2.34 32.18
N ALA A 177 -11.48 -1.56 31.29
CA ALA A 177 -12.92 -1.53 31.05
C ALA A 177 -13.72 -1.58 32.37
N GLU A 178 -13.47 -0.65 33.29
CA GLU A 178 -14.23 -0.56 34.54
C GLU A 178 -15.72 -0.28 34.25
N VAL A 179 -16.00 0.66 33.33
CA VAL A 179 -17.37 1.15 33.04
C VAL A 179 -17.81 0.92 31.60
N THR A 180 -16.90 0.57 30.69
CA THR A 180 -17.21 0.25 29.29
C THR A 180 -17.57 -1.24 29.11
N ASP A 181 -18.25 -1.60 28.03
CA ASP A 181 -18.56 -3.00 27.72
C ASP A 181 -17.53 -3.66 26.78
N VAL A 182 -16.62 -2.85 26.22
CA VAL A 182 -15.64 -3.23 25.20
C VAL A 182 -14.28 -2.72 25.63
N ILE A 183 -13.28 -3.60 25.65
CA ILE A 183 -11.87 -3.21 25.78
C ILE A 183 -11.42 -2.66 24.44
N SER A 184 -10.73 -1.53 24.49
CA SER A 184 -10.22 -0.87 23.30
C SER A 184 -8.81 -0.38 23.50
N THR A 185 -8.15 -0.16 22.39
CA THR A 185 -6.78 0.34 22.30
C THR A 185 -6.66 1.16 21.02
N MET A 186 -5.69 2.07 20.99
CA MET A 186 -5.23 2.71 19.76
C MET A 186 -3.83 2.19 19.36
N TYR A 187 -3.62 1.96 18.07
CA TYR A 187 -2.33 1.68 17.42
C TYR A 187 -1.51 0.51 18.02
N SER A 188 -2.16 -0.45 18.67
CA SER A 188 -1.50 -1.64 19.19
C SER A 188 -0.83 -2.42 18.05
N ARG A 189 0.45 -2.75 18.23
CA ARG A 189 1.26 -3.50 17.24
C ARG A 189 0.69 -4.89 17.00
N VAL A 190 0.99 -5.49 15.84
CA VAL A 190 0.53 -6.84 15.47
C VAL A 190 0.84 -7.89 16.55
N SER A 191 2.04 -7.86 17.12
CA SER A 191 2.46 -8.77 18.19
C SER A 191 1.64 -8.59 19.46
N MET A 192 1.32 -7.34 19.82
CA MET A 192 0.50 -7.01 20.98
C MET A 192 -0.95 -7.45 20.77
N MET A 193 -1.50 -7.22 19.57
CA MET A 193 -2.82 -7.75 19.21
C MET A 193 -2.87 -9.28 19.31
N ASN A 194 -1.81 -9.99 18.89
CA ASN A 194 -1.76 -11.44 19.04
C ASN A 194 -1.73 -11.84 20.53
N ALA A 195 -1.01 -11.11 21.37
CA ALA A 195 -1.00 -11.35 22.82
C ALA A 195 -2.38 -11.13 23.45
N PHE A 196 -3.11 -10.07 23.08
CA PHE A 196 -4.50 -9.86 23.54
C PHE A 196 -5.44 -10.98 23.11
N GLY A 197 -5.19 -11.59 21.95
CA GLY A 197 -5.94 -12.75 21.48
C GLY A 197 -5.62 -14.04 22.26
N GLU A 198 -4.36 -14.26 22.61
CA GLU A 198 -3.89 -15.43 23.40
C GLU A 198 -4.31 -15.34 24.88
N TYR A 199 -4.39 -14.12 25.41
CA TYR A 199 -4.76 -13.83 26.79
C TYR A 199 -5.97 -12.87 26.83
N PRO A 200 -7.16 -13.34 26.43
CA PRO A 200 -8.32 -12.48 26.25
C PRO A 200 -8.85 -11.92 27.57
N HIS A 201 -9.30 -10.68 27.53
CA HIS A 201 -10.08 -10.07 28.61
C HIS A 201 -11.49 -10.70 28.71
N ALA A 202 -12.18 -10.50 29.83
CA ALA A 202 -13.57 -10.92 30.03
C ALA A 202 -14.60 -10.12 29.19
N LYS A 203 -14.14 -9.18 28.35
CA LYS A 203 -14.92 -8.31 27.47
C LYS A 203 -14.29 -8.35 26.07
N PRO A 204 -15.07 -8.16 25.01
CA PRO A 204 -14.54 -8.17 23.64
C PRO A 204 -13.53 -7.05 23.45
N HIS A 205 -12.52 -7.31 22.62
CA HIS A 205 -11.53 -6.31 22.23
C HIS A 205 -11.84 -5.79 20.83
N ILE A 206 -11.96 -4.48 20.69
CA ILE A 206 -12.04 -3.79 19.41
C ILE A 206 -10.98 -2.69 19.39
N ILE A 207 -10.11 -2.67 18.38
CA ILE A 207 -9.10 -1.61 18.25
C ILE A 207 -9.74 -0.39 17.57
N CYS A 208 -9.95 0.71 18.31
CA CYS A 208 -10.67 1.88 17.78
C CYS A 208 -9.87 2.71 16.78
N GLU A 209 -8.54 2.56 16.76
CA GLU A 209 -7.66 3.12 15.72
C GLU A 209 -6.49 2.19 15.47
N TYR A 210 -6.21 1.86 14.21
CA TYR A 210 -5.01 1.11 13.81
C TYR A 210 -4.63 1.45 12.37
N ALA A 211 -3.45 0.96 11.97
CA ALA A 211 -2.96 1.07 10.58
C ALA A 211 -3.12 2.48 10.02
N HIS A 212 -2.45 3.45 10.65
CA HIS A 212 -2.46 4.86 10.25
C HIS A 212 -2.10 4.99 8.77
N ALA A 213 -3.01 5.55 7.98
CA ALA A 213 -3.03 5.48 6.51
C ALA A 213 -2.35 6.69 5.83
N MET A 214 -1.53 7.44 6.58
CA MET A 214 -0.84 8.63 6.10
C MET A 214 0.09 8.38 4.92
N GLY A 215 -0.11 9.19 3.88
CA GLY A 215 0.70 9.16 2.67
C GLY A 215 0.68 7.82 1.96
N ASN A 216 1.88 7.30 1.63
CA ASN A 216 2.01 5.96 1.08
C ASN A 216 1.90 4.89 2.19
N GLY A 217 0.68 4.45 2.44
CA GLY A 217 0.34 3.48 3.47
C GLY A 217 -1.15 3.10 3.47
N PRO A 218 -1.59 2.32 4.47
CA PRO A 218 -0.79 1.63 5.47
C PRO A 218 -0.25 0.28 4.93
N GLY A 219 0.89 -0.17 5.46
CA GLY A 219 1.41 -1.53 5.33
C GLY A 219 1.02 -2.42 6.52
N GLY A 220 1.03 -3.74 6.32
CA GLY A 220 0.82 -4.74 7.37
C GLY A 220 -0.64 -5.14 7.62
N LEU A 221 -1.57 -4.69 6.78
CA LEU A 221 -3.02 -4.95 6.94
C LEU A 221 -3.35 -6.45 6.94
N ALA A 222 -2.67 -7.23 6.09
CA ALA A 222 -2.88 -8.67 6.00
C ALA A 222 -2.48 -9.39 7.29
N GLU A 223 -1.40 -8.96 7.94
CA GLU A 223 -0.89 -9.51 9.20
C GLU A 223 -1.82 -9.20 10.36
N TYR A 224 -2.29 -7.95 10.46
CA TYR A 224 -3.35 -7.58 11.41
C TYR A 224 -4.58 -8.45 11.21
N GLN A 225 -5.08 -8.55 9.98
CA GLN A 225 -6.29 -9.34 9.70
C GLN A 225 -6.09 -10.83 9.95
N ALA A 226 -4.88 -11.38 9.76
CA ALA A 226 -4.56 -12.75 10.10
C ALA A 226 -4.63 -13.00 11.62
N VAL A 227 -4.07 -12.10 12.43
CA VAL A 227 -4.14 -12.15 13.90
C VAL A 227 -5.59 -12.01 14.37
N LEU A 228 -6.30 -11.01 13.84
CA LEU A 228 -7.71 -10.81 14.11
C LEU A 228 -8.47 -12.11 13.81
N ASN A 229 -8.37 -12.65 12.59
CA ASN A 229 -9.09 -13.87 12.20
C ASN A 229 -8.77 -15.11 13.06
N ARG A 230 -7.60 -15.17 13.70
CA ARG A 230 -7.20 -16.29 14.56
C ARG A 230 -7.97 -16.30 15.89
N HIS A 231 -8.27 -15.12 16.44
CA HIS A 231 -8.77 -14.98 17.80
C HIS A 231 -10.22 -14.47 17.81
N ALA A 232 -11.11 -15.16 18.53
CA ALA A 232 -12.53 -14.80 18.57
C ALA A 232 -12.78 -13.52 19.38
N SER A 233 -12.01 -13.29 20.45
CA SER A 233 -12.09 -12.13 21.35
C SER A 233 -11.75 -10.80 20.66
N LEU A 234 -10.94 -10.83 19.61
CA LEU A 234 -10.60 -9.67 18.79
C LEU A 234 -11.70 -9.49 17.73
N GLN A 235 -12.71 -8.69 18.08
CA GLN A 235 -13.97 -8.58 17.32
C GLN A 235 -14.10 -7.34 16.46
N GLY A 236 -13.02 -6.63 16.21
CA GLY A 236 -13.03 -5.63 15.16
C GLY A 236 -11.92 -4.63 15.26
N HIS A 237 -11.96 -3.71 14.32
CA HIS A 237 -10.95 -2.68 14.12
C HIS A 237 -11.53 -1.50 13.35
N TYR A 238 -10.89 -0.35 13.47
CA TYR A 238 -11.17 0.83 12.69
C TYR A 238 -9.86 1.45 12.18
N ILE A 239 -9.65 1.46 10.86
CA ILE A 239 -8.49 2.13 10.27
C ILE A 239 -8.54 3.62 10.59
N TRP A 240 -7.38 4.22 10.87
CA TRP A 240 -7.21 5.67 10.89
C TRP A 240 -6.59 6.16 9.57
N GLU A 241 -7.28 6.90 8.72
CA GLU A 241 -8.72 7.14 8.72
C GLU A 241 -9.32 7.10 7.29
N TRP A 242 -10.56 7.57 7.13
CA TRP A 242 -11.27 7.47 5.86
C TRP A 242 -10.69 8.41 4.78
N CYS A 243 -10.48 9.69 5.09
CA CYS A 243 -10.27 10.75 4.09
C CYS A 243 -9.21 11.77 4.52
N ASP A 244 -8.33 12.13 3.59
CA ASP A 244 -7.38 13.23 3.78
C ASP A 244 -8.10 14.57 3.99
N HIS A 245 -7.63 15.37 4.93
CA HIS A 245 -8.19 16.68 5.29
C HIS A 245 -7.60 17.87 4.54
N GLY A 246 -7.10 17.65 3.33
CA GLY A 246 -6.53 18.72 2.49
C GLY A 246 -7.59 19.68 1.94
N LEU A 247 -7.29 20.97 1.91
CA LEU A 247 -8.11 22.00 1.27
C LEU A 247 -7.61 22.28 -0.14
N LEU A 248 -8.52 22.31 -1.11
CA LEU A 248 -8.21 22.47 -2.51
C LEU A 248 -8.05 23.95 -2.86
N GLU A 249 -6.86 24.30 -3.33
CA GLU A 249 -6.53 25.66 -3.77
C GLU A 249 -5.84 25.67 -5.12
N THR A 250 -5.81 26.84 -5.76
CA THR A 250 -4.96 27.09 -6.92
C THR A 250 -3.67 27.72 -6.44
N GLY A 251 -2.54 27.04 -6.63
CA GLY A 251 -1.21 27.56 -6.32
C GLY A 251 -0.83 28.76 -7.19
N GLU A 252 0.26 29.44 -6.84
CA GLU A 252 0.75 30.63 -7.56
C GLU A 252 1.08 30.36 -9.03
N ASN A 253 1.44 29.10 -9.36
CA ASN A 253 1.70 28.61 -10.71
C ASN A 253 0.43 28.32 -11.54
N GLY A 254 -0.77 28.55 -10.97
CA GLY A 254 -2.06 28.28 -11.61
C GLY A 254 -2.51 26.81 -11.59
N ARG A 255 -1.75 25.91 -10.93
CA ARG A 255 -2.09 24.49 -10.77
C ARG A 255 -2.83 24.27 -9.47
N MET A 256 -3.71 23.28 -9.46
CA MET A 256 -4.43 22.90 -8.25
C MET A 256 -3.50 22.15 -7.29
N ARG A 257 -3.60 22.44 -6.00
CA ARG A 257 -2.91 21.73 -4.92
C ARG A 257 -3.84 21.53 -3.72
N TYR A 258 -3.54 20.52 -2.92
CA TYR A 258 -4.15 20.39 -1.60
C TYR A 258 -3.22 21.02 -0.57
N THR A 259 -3.76 21.95 0.20
CA THR A 259 -3.09 22.62 1.32
C THR A 259 -3.42 21.93 2.64
N TYR A 260 -2.49 22.00 3.58
CA TYR A 260 -2.56 21.42 4.92
C TYR A 260 -1.88 22.36 5.93
N GLY A 261 -1.60 21.89 7.16
CA GLY A 261 -1.10 22.74 8.25
C GLY A 261 0.10 23.59 7.88
N GLY A 262 0.04 24.88 8.19
CA GLY A 262 1.07 25.88 7.89
C GLY A 262 0.87 26.66 6.59
N ASP A 263 0.12 26.14 5.62
CA ASP A 263 -0.10 26.83 4.33
C ASP A 263 -0.90 28.13 4.47
N HIS A 264 -1.65 28.28 5.56
CA HIS A 264 -2.53 29.44 5.81
C HIS A 264 -1.94 30.40 6.85
N GLY A 265 -0.65 30.26 7.17
CA GLY A 265 0.03 31.05 8.19
C GLY A 265 -0.33 30.66 9.63
N ASP A 266 -1.02 29.54 9.82
CA ASP A 266 -1.35 28.96 11.11
C ASP A 266 -0.09 28.44 11.83
N TYR A 267 0.08 28.85 13.09
CA TYR A 267 1.19 28.43 13.94
C TYR A 267 0.78 28.43 15.43
N PRO A 268 1.10 27.38 16.21
CA PRO A 268 1.75 26.13 15.79
C PRO A 268 0.83 25.27 14.90
N ASN A 269 1.43 24.37 14.10
CA ASN A 269 0.72 23.41 13.24
C ASN A 269 1.49 22.07 13.18
N ASN A 270 0.83 21.03 12.66
CA ASN A 270 1.38 19.67 12.50
C ASN A 270 1.58 19.27 11.02
N TYR A 271 1.76 20.24 10.11
CA TYR A 271 1.99 19.99 8.68
C TYR A 271 0.94 19.04 8.05
N ASN A 272 1.39 18.02 7.31
CA ASN A 272 0.55 17.06 6.60
C ASN A 272 0.00 15.94 7.50
N PHE A 273 0.09 16.03 8.82
CA PHE A 273 -0.46 15.00 9.73
C PHE A 273 -1.99 14.86 9.63
N CYS A 274 -2.67 15.78 8.95
CA CYS A 274 -4.08 15.68 8.59
C CYS A 274 -4.35 14.99 7.24
N MET A 275 -3.32 14.43 6.59
CA MET A 275 -3.38 13.73 5.30
C MET A 275 -3.19 12.23 5.52
N ASP A 276 -4.11 11.67 6.31
CA ASP A 276 -4.09 10.32 6.87
C ASP A 276 -5.26 9.44 6.41
N GLY A 277 -5.78 9.70 5.22
CA GLY A 277 -6.93 9.00 4.65
C GLY A 277 -6.59 7.82 3.74
N LEU A 278 -7.46 6.81 3.76
CA LEU A 278 -7.53 5.78 2.71
C LEU A 278 -7.97 6.33 1.34
N ILE A 279 -8.61 7.51 1.32
CA ILE A 279 -9.00 8.25 0.12
C ILE A 279 -8.48 9.68 0.16
N TYR A 280 -8.21 10.24 -1.02
CA TYR A 280 -7.80 11.63 -1.19
C TYR A 280 -8.94 12.61 -0.91
N PRO A 281 -8.69 13.93 -0.76
CA PRO A 281 -9.72 14.88 -0.35
C PRO A 281 -10.92 15.00 -1.32
N ASP A 282 -10.78 14.58 -2.58
CA ASP A 282 -11.87 14.51 -3.57
C ASP A 282 -12.65 13.19 -3.58
N GLN A 283 -12.43 12.32 -2.58
CA GLN A 283 -12.97 10.96 -2.47
C GLN A 283 -12.48 9.98 -3.53
N THR A 284 -11.33 10.25 -4.16
CA THR A 284 -10.64 9.29 -5.01
C THR A 284 -10.02 8.17 -4.16
N PRO A 285 -10.35 6.88 -4.40
CA PRO A 285 -9.74 5.77 -3.66
C PRO A 285 -8.23 5.66 -3.87
N GLY A 286 -7.47 5.73 -2.77
CA GLY A 286 -6.02 5.51 -2.77
C GLY A 286 -5.64 4.03 -2.84
N PRO A 287 -4.34 3.71 -2.99
CA PRO A 287 -3.84 2.33 -2.99
C PRO A 287 -4.17 1.56 -1.70
N GLY A 288 -4.08 2.22 -0.53
CA GLY A 288 -4.40 1.62 0.77
C GLY A 288 -5.84 1.09 0.86
N LEU A 289 -6.82 1.80 0.29
CA LEU A 289 -8.22 1.33 0.29
C LEU A 289 -8.42 0.08 -0.58
N ARG A 290 -7.68 -0.04 -1.68
CA ARG A 290 -7.73 -1.21 -2.56
C ARG A 290 -7.14 -2.43 -1.87
N GLU A 291 -6.03 -2.27 -1.17
CA GLU A 291 -5.43 -3.30 -0.32
C GLU A 291 -6.39 -3.73 0.78
N TYR A 292 -6.98 -2.76 1.49
CA TYR A 292 -7.92 -3.05 2.58
C TYR A 292 -9.14 -3.82 2.10
N LYS A 293 -9.74 -3.43 0.97
CA LYS A 293 -10.84 -4.18 0.33
C LYS A 293 -10.49 -5.65 0.14
N GLN A 294 -9.29 -5.92 -0.38
CA GLN A 294 -8.83 -7.27 -0.65
C GLN A 294 -8.60 -8.06 0.64
N VAL A 295 -7.96 -7.45 1.64
CA VAL A 295 -7.74 -8.04 2.97
C VAL A 295 -9.08 -8.41 3.63
N LEU A 296 -10.10 -7.59 3.45
CA LEU A 296 -11.45 -7.78 3.96
C LEU A 296 -12.35 -8.71 3.12
N CYS A 297 -11.82 -9.34 2.06
CA CYS A 297 -12.65 -10.13 1.15
C CYS A 297 -13.54 -11.14 1.92
N PRO A 298 -14.88 -11.10 1.74
CA PRO A 298 -15.82 -11.90 2.53
C PRO A 298 -15.86 -13.38 2.11
N VAL A 299 -15.05 -13.76 1.12
CA VAL A 299 -14.86 -15.15 0.70
C VAL A 299 -13.38 -15.46 0.81
N GLY A 300 -13.04 -16.47 1.61
CA GLY A 300 -11.67 -16.97 1.73
C GLY A 300 -11.39 -18.03 0.68
N VAL A 301 -10.25 -17.92 -0.02
CA VAL A 301 -9.80 -18.95 -0.95
C VAL A 301 -8.36 -19.33 -0.62
N SER A 302 -8.07 -20.62 -0.64
CA SER A 302 -6.73 -21.16 -0.42
C SER A 302 -6.53 -22.46 -1.19
N LEU A 303 -5.30 -22.79 -1.58
CA LEU A 303 -4.95 -24.07 -2.18
C LEU A 303 -4.48 -25.04 -1.08
N SER A 304 -5.10 -26.21 -0.99
CA SER A 304 -4.72 -27.27 -0.05
C SER A 304 -4.94 -28.63 -0.69
N GLY A 305 -3.97 -29.53 -0.60
CA GLY A 305 -4.11 -30.91 -1.09
C GLY A 305 -4.43 -31.06 -2.58
N GLY A 306 -4.09 -30.06 -3.42
CA GLY A 306 -4.43 -30.06 -4.85
C GLY A 306 -5.85 -29.61 -5.18
N ALA A 307 -6.60 -29.09 -4.20
CA ALA A 307 -7.95 -28.54 -4.39
C ALA A 307 -8.04 -27.11 -3.84
N LEU A 308 -9.01 -26.35 -4.35
CA LEU A 308 -9.34 -25.03 -3.82
C LEU A 308 -10.29 -25.17 -2.65
N ARG A 309 -9.85 -24.75 -1.47
CA ARG A 309 -10.72 -24.59 -0.32
C ARG A 309 -11.33 -23.19 -0.33
N VAL A 310 -12.65 -23.12 -0.45
CA VAL A 310 -13.43 -21.88 -0.38
C VAL A 310 -14.16 -21.81 0.95
N LYS A 311 -14.07 -20.68 1.65
CA LYS A 311 -14.69 -20.44 2.96
C LYS A 311 -15.63 -19.24 2.90
N ASN A 312 -16.86 -19.41 3.38
CA ASN A 312 -17.76 -18.30 3.62
C ASN A 312 -17.33 -17.53 4.88
N ARG A 313 -16.93 -16.26 4.72
CA ARG A 313 -16.57 -15.37 5.84
C ARG A 313 -17.66 -14.36 6.19
N TYR A 314 -18.82 -14.39 5.52
CA TYR A 314 -19.99 -13.67 6.02
C TYR A 314 -20.50 -14.31 7.32
N TRP A 315 -21.14 -13.48 8.16
CA TRP A 315 -21.76 -13.93 9.42
C TRP A 315 -23.27 -14.16 9.30
N PHE A 316 -23.91 -13.53 8.32
CA PHE A 316 -25.36 -13.52 8.15
C PHE A 316 -25.85 -14.11 6.82
N SER A 317 -24.99 -14.14 5.79
CA SER A 317 -25.38 -14.47 4.41
C SER A 317 -24.68 -15.73 3.90
N SER A 318 -25.37 -16.52 3.09
CA SER A 318 -24.77 -17.62 2.31
C SER A 318 -23.97 -17.07 1.10
N LEU A 319 -23.30 -17.94 0.36
CA LEU A 319 -22.62 -17.59 -0.89
C LEU A 319 -23.48 -17.79 -2.15
N GLU A 320 -24.81 -17.93 -2.02
CA GLU A 320 -25.70 -18.24 -3.15
C GLU A 320 -25.68 -17.19 -4.28
N ASP A 321 -25.46 -15.92 -3.93
CA ASP A 321 -25.41 -14.78 -4.86
C ASP A 321 -23.96 -14.41 -5.24
N ILE A 322 -23.00 -15.30 -4.99
CA ILE A 322 -21.58 -15.07 -5.25
C ILE A 322 -21.09 -16.02 -6.34
N THR A 323 -20.35 -15.48 -7.31
CA THR A 323 -19.68 -16.26 -8.36
C THR A 323 -18.16 -16.15 -8.21
N LEU A 324 -17.49 -17.30 -8.36
CA LEU A 324 -16.04 -17.40 -8.49
C LEU A 324 -15.72 -17.63 -9.97
N SER A 325 -14.89 -16.78 -10.56
CA SER A 325 -14.32 -16.97 -11.88
C SER A 325 -12.89 -17.46 -11.73
N LEU A 326 -12.62 -18.69 -12.16
CA LEU A 326 -11.33 -19.35 -12.09
C LEU A 326 -10.64 -19.18 -13.45
N THR A 327 -9.45 -18.61 -13.46
CA THR A 327 -8.69 -18.38 -14.69
C THR A 327 -7.29 -18.94 -14.55
N VAL A 328 -6.92 -19.87 -15.42
CA VAL A 328 -5.54 -20.35 -15.52
C VAL A 328 -4.75 -19.35 -16.37
N GLN A 329 -3.67 -18.81 -15.81
CA GLN A 329 -2.77 -17.90 -16.49
C GLN A 329 -1.41 -18.53 -16.73
N MET A 330 -0.96 -18.54 -17.98
CA MET A 330 0.37 -18.99 -18.38
C MET A 330 1.23 -17.78 -18.76
N ALA A 331 2.35 -17.56 -18.07
CA ALA A 331 3.20 -16.38 -18.24
C ALA A 331 2.42 -15.04 -18.25
N GLY A 332 1.37 -14.96 -17.42
CA GLY A 332 0.52 -13.78 -17.29
C GLY A 332 -0.60 -13.64 -18.32
N ARG A 333 -0.73 -14.58 -19.27
CA ARG A 333 -1.80 -14.60 -20.28
C ARG A 333 -2.91 -15.56 -19.87
N CYS A 334 -4.16 -15.15 -20.08
CA CYS A 334 -5.33 -15.98 -19.79
C CYS A 334 -5.49 -17.05 -20.87
N GLU A 335 -5.44 -18.33 -20.48
CA GLU A 335 -5.63 -19.45 -21.40
C GLU A 335 -7.08 -19.98 -21.33
N GLU A 336 -7.61 -20.15 -20.12
CA GLU A 336 -8.94 -20.72 -19.91
C GLU A 336 -9.62 -20.10 -18.69
N ALA A 337 -10.90 -19.76 -18.82
CA ALA A 337 -11.74 -19.25 -17.74
C ALA A 337 -12.94 -20.18 -17.50
N ARG A 338 -13.17 -20.54 -16.24
CA ARG A 338 -14.31 -21.35 -15.79
C ARG A 338 -15.03 -20.61 -14.67
N GLU A 339 -16.33 -20.41 -14.83
CA GLU A 339 -17.17 -19.90 -13.75
C GLU A 339 -17.69 -21.03 -12.87
N ILE A 340 -17.65 -20.81 -11.56
CA ILE A 340 -18.18 -21.71 -10.55
C ILE A 340 -19.09 -20.89 -9.64
N THR A 341 -20.34 -21.32 -9.54
CA THR A 341 -21.27 -20.83 -8.52
C THR A 341 -21.24 -21.79 -7.35
N LEU A 342 -21.26 -21.26 -6.13
CA LEU A 342 -21.22 -22.03 -4.89
C LEU A 342 -22.52 -21.86 -4.12
N PRO A 343 -23.63 -22.46 -4.60
CA PRO A 343 -24.97 -21.99 -4.27
C PRO A 343 -25.38 -22.16 -2.80
N HIS A 344 -24.64 -22.89 -1.95
CA HIS A 344 -25.15 -23.31 -0.64
C HIS A 344 -24.23 -23.17 0.58
N LEU A 345 -23.01 -22.60 0.49
CA LEU A 345 -22.16 -22.43 1.69
C LEU A 345 -22.79 -21.44 2.68
N GLN A 346 -23.20 -21.93 3.84
CA GLN A 346 -23.71 -21.12 4.96
C GLN A 346 -22.57 -20.35 5.64
N PRO A 347 -22.89 -19.30 6.44
CA PRO A 347 -21.89 -18.57 7.23
C PRO A 347 -20.91 -19.49 7.96
N GLY A 348 -19.60 -19.30 7.73
CA GLY A 348 -18.52 -20.06 8.36
C GLY A 348 -18.17 -21.40 7.72
N GLU A 349 -19.01 -21.95 6.84
CA GLU A 349 -18.77 -23.22 6.16
C GLU A 349 -17.65 -23.11 5.12
N SER A 350 -17.13 -24.26 4.70
CA SER A 350 -16.11 -24.37 3.65
C SER A 350 -16.39 -25.56 2.75
N GLU A 351 -16.00 -25.44 1.49
CA GLU A 351 -16.10 -26.49 0.47
C GLU A 351 -14.77 -26.61 -0.28
N GLU A 352 -14.44 -27.81 -0.73
CA GLU A 352 -13.31 -28.06 -1.61
C GLU A 352 -13.78 -28.24 -3.05
N ILE A 353 -13.12 -27.52 -3.97
CA ILE A 353 -13.44 -27.52 -5.39
C ILE A 353 -12.21 -28.01 -6.14
N SER A 354 -12.42 -28.96 -7.05
CA SER A 354 -11.37 -29.42 -7.95
C SER A 354 -10.86 -28.28 -8.84
N LEU A 355 -9.55 -28.24 -9.03
CA LEU A 355 -8.93 -27.31 -9.97
C LEU A 355 -9.46 -27.56 -11.39
N PRO A 356 -9.59 -26.51 -12.24
CA PRO A 356 -9.78 -26.71 -13.66
C PRO A 356 -8.57 -27.49 -14.23
N PRO A 357 -8.78 -28.36 -15.23
CA PRO A 357 -7.66 -29.00 -15.90
C PRO A 357 -6.77 -27.93 -16.52
N PHE A 358 -5.45 -28.15 -16.51
CA PHE A 358 -4.50 -27.29 -17.19
C PHE A 358 -3.39 -28.13 -17.82
N THR A 359 -2.85 -27.65 -18.93
CA THR A 359 -1.73 -28.29 -19.61
C THR A 359 -0.43 -27.74 -19.01
N ALA A 360 0.37 -28.64 -18.44
CA ALA A 360 1.72 -28.30 -17.99
C ALA A 360 2.55 -27.75 -19.16
N SER A 361 3.39 -26.75 -18.90
CA SER A 361 4.26 -26.14 -19.90
C SER A 361 5.66 -25.90 -19.32
N GLY A 362 6.56 -25.26 -20.07
CA GLY A 362 7.83 -24.77 -19.52
C GLY A 362 7.68 -23.44 -18.75
N GLN A 363 6.51 -22.81 -18.78
CA GLN A 363 6.27 -21.47 -18.25
C GLN A 363 5.67 -21.50 -16.85
N GLU A 364 5.64 -20.34 -16.20
CA GLU A 364 4.96 -20.18 -14.91
C GLU A 364 3.45 -20.20 -15.12
N ILE A 365 2.74 -20.97 -14.29
CA ILE A 365 1.28 -21.12 -14.35
C ILE A 365 0.68 -20.72 -13.02
N PHE A 366 -0.25 -19.78 -13.07
CA PHE A 366 -1.07 -19.36 -11.95
C PHE A 366 -2.53 -19.74 -12.15
N LEU A 367 -3.24 -19.94 -11.05
CA LEU A 367 -4.69 -19.91 -11.01
C LEU A 367 -5.13 -18.63 -10.31
N ASN A 368 -5.86 -17.79 -11.04
CA ASN A 368 -6.52 -16.61 -10.50
C ASN A 368 -7.98 -16.96 -10.17
N VAL A 369 -8.46 -16.45 -9.04
CA VAL A 369 -9.85 -16.61 -8.59
C VAL A 369 -10.42 -15.23 -8.34
N SER A 370 -11.30 -14.76 -9.22
CA SER A 370 -12.00 -13.49 -9.07
C SER A 370 -13.38 -13.74 -8.45
N ILE A 371 -13.76 -12.96 -7.44
CA ILE A 371 -15.00 -13.13 -6.70
C ILE A 371 -15.90 -11.92 -6.91
N CYS A 372 -17.14 -12.14 -7.34
CA CYS A 372 -18.11 -11.07 -7.51
C CYS A 372 -19.48 -11.39 -6.91
N LYS A 373 -20.20 -10.34 -6.53
CA LYS A 373 -21.61 -10.41 -6.15
C LYS A 373 -22.47 -10.27 -7.40
N ASN A 374 -23.37 -11.21 -7.64
CA ASN A 374 -24.15 -11.27 -8.88
C ASN A 374 -25.22 -10.19 -8.94
N SER A 375 -26.07 -10.10 -7.92
CA SER A 375 -27.15 -9.11 -7.87
C SER A 375 -26.65 -7.68 -7.61
N PRO A 376 -27.36 -6.65 -8.15
CA PRO A 376 -27.11 -5.26 -7.76
C PRO A 376 -27.56 -5.03 -6.30
N THR A 377 -26.96 -4.02 -5.66
CA THR A 377 -27.36 -3.54 -4.34
C THR A 377 -27.67 -2.05 -4.39
N ALA A 378 -28.12 -1.47 -3.27
CA ALA A 378 -28.26 -0.01 -3.16
C ALA A 378 -26.93 0.75 -3.36
N TYR A 379 -25.79 0.08 -3.18
CA TYR A 379 -24.46 0.67 -3.22
C TYR A 379 -23.55 0.08 -4.32
N SER A 380 -24.03 -0.84 -5.16
CA SER A 380 -23.18 -1.44 -6.20
C SER A 380 -24.00 -1.95 -7.38
N ALA A 381 -23.41 -1.88 -8.58
CA ALA A 381 -23.96 -2.55 -9.75
C ALA A 381 -23.95 -4.09 -9.57
N ALA A 382 -24.65 -4.79 -10.46
CA ALA A 382 -24.53 -6.24 -10.60
C ALA A 382 -23.09 -6.63 -10.95
N LYS A 383 -22.68 -7.85 -10.60
CA LYS A 383 -21.31 -8.37 -10.81
C LYS A 383 -20.21 -7.53 -10.13
N HIS A 384 -20.53 -6.88 -9.01
CA HIS A 384 -19.56 -6.07 -8.25
C HIS A 384 -18.40 -6.92 -7.72
N PRO A 385 -17.13 -6.56 -7.98
CA PRO A 385 -15.97 -7.29 -7.47
C PRO A 385 -15.84 -7.19 -5.94
N LEU A 386 -15.67 -8.33 -5.28
CA LEU A 386 -15.47 -8.43 -3.83
C LEU A 386 -14.01 -8.69 -3.45
N GLY A 387 -13.25 -9.38 -4.30
CA GLY A 387 -11.84 -9.65 -4.08
C GLY A 387 -11.31 -10.71 -5.05
N GLN A 388 -10.03 -11.02 -4.93
CA GLN A 388 -9.33 -11.93 -5.82
C GLN A 388 -8.21 -12.70 -5.11
N TYR A 389 -7.88 -13.89 -5.59
CA TYR A 389 -6.77 -14.69 -5.09
C TYR A 389 -5.96 -15.22 -6.25
N GLN A 390 -4.67 -15.49 -6.01
CA GLN A 390 -3.80 -16.12 -6.99
C GLN A 390 -2.95 -17.19 -6.31
N MET A 391 -2.85 -18.35 -6.96
CA MET A 391 -2.07 -19.48 -6.48
C MET A 391 -1.14 -19.97 -7.57
N LEU A 392 0.12 -20.19 -7.22
CA LEU A 392 1.10 -20.79 -8.13
C LEU A 392 0.75 -22.28 -8.31
N LEU A 393 0.44 -22.67 -9.53
CA LEU A 393 0.22 -24.08 -9.90
C LEU A 393 1.51 -24.74 -10.39
N GLN A 394 2.34 -23.99 -11.12
CA GLN A 394 3.59 -24.48 -11.69
C GLN A 394 4.61 -23.35 -11.76
N ALA A 395 5.82 -23.58 -11.23
CA ALA A 395 6.94 -22.68 -11.42
C ALA A 395 7.46 -22.74 -12.87
N ALA A 396 8.06 -21.65 -13.36
CA ALA A 396 8.74 -21.66 -14.65
C ALA A 396 9.95 -22.60 -14.64
N GLN A 397 10.18 -23.28 -15.76
CA GLN A 397 11.45 -23.97 -16.04
C GLN A 397 12.50 -22.95 -16.54
N PRO A 398 13.81 -23.26 -16.45
CA PRO A 398 14.84 -22.43 -17.04
C PRO A 398 14.60 -22.18 -18.53
N LEU A 399 14.67 -20.91 -18.94
CA LEU A 399 14.49 -20.52 -20.34
C LEU A 399 15.68 -20.99 -21.20
N PRO A 400 15.46 -21.35 -22.47
CA PRO A 400 16.55 -21.62 -23.41
C PRO A 400 17.37 -20.36 -23.67
N ALA A 401 18.67 -20.50 -23.94
CA ALA A 401 19.51 -19.38 -24.32
C ALA A 401 18.99 -18.73 -25.61
N SER A 402 19.05 -17.40 -25.68
CA SER A 402 18.71 -16.66 -26.89
C SER A 402 19.57 -17.11 -28.07
N PRO A 403 18.99 -17.32 -29.28
CA PRO A 403 19.75 -17.77 -30.44
C PRO A 403 20.88 -16.79 -30.76
N VAL A 404 22.11 -17.31 -30.83
CA VAL A 404 23.26 -16.50 -31.25
C VAL A 404 23.16 -16.25 -32.75
N ALA A 405 23.16 -14.97 -33.16
CA ALA A 405 23.17 -14.63 -34.59
C ALA A 405 24.43 -15.20 -35.27
N THR A 406 24.24 -15.92 -36.38
CA THR A 406 25.31 -16.64 -37.11
C THR A 406 26.35 -15.73 -37.77
N ARG A 407 26.06 -14.43 -37.89
CA ARG A 407 26.99 -13.38 -38.31
C ARG A 407 26.75 -12.17 -37.43
N VAL A 408 27.79 -11.74 -36.72
CA VAL A 408 27.75 -10.50 -35.94
C VAL A 408 28.95 -9.63 -36.26
N THR A 409 28.71 -8.33 -36.29
CA THR A 409 29.76 -7.33 -36.39
C THR A 409 30.59 -7.37 -35.09
N PRO A 410 31.91 -7.63 -35.14
CA PRO A 410 32.74 -7.65 -33.93
C PRO A 410 32.71 -6.30 -33.22
N LEU A 411 32.72 -6.32 -31.89
CA LEU A 411 32.74 -5.11 -31.08
C LEU A 411 34.04 -4.31 -31.31
N LEU A 412 33.92 -3.04 -31.65
CA LEU A 412 35.04 -2.10 -31.63
C LEU A 412 35.18 -1.53 -30.23
N CYS A 413 36.38 -1.63 -29.66
CA CYS A 413 36.69 -1.09 -28.34
C CYS A 413 37.80 -0.04 -28.48
N ASP A 414 37.48 1.22 -28.21
CA ASP A 414 38.41 2.34 -28.27
C ASP A 414 38.66 2.90 -26.87
N ALA A 415 39.82 2.56 -26.31
CA ALA A 415 40.25 3.00 -24.99
C ALA A 415 41.06 4.30 -25.12
N GLN A 416 40.37 5.43 -25.01
CA GLN A 416 41.00 6.75 -25.01
C GLN A 416 41.38 7.18 -23.59
N LYS A 417 42.01 8.36 -23.44
CA LYS A 417 42.53 8.83 -22.14
C LYS A 417 41.44 8.96 -21.07
N HIS A 418 40.28 9.52 -21.41
CA HIS A 418 39.20 9.82 -20.45
C HIS A 418 37.91 9.03 -20.71
N GLN A 419 37.85 8.28 -21.81
CA GLN A 419 36.67 7.53 -22.22
C GLN A 419 37.04 6.14 -22.72
N LEU A 420 36.15 5.18 -22.52
CA LEU A 420 36.17 3.85 -23.11
C LEU A 420 34.90 3.72 -23.95
N ILE A 421 35.06 3.56 -25.26
CA ILE A 421 33.94 3.45 -26.19
C ILE A 421 33.84 2.02 -26.67
N VAL A 422 32.65 1.43 -26.58
CA VAL A 422 32.33 0.11 -27.13
C VAL A 422 31.23 0.29 -28.18
N SER A 423 31.53 -0.06 -29.43
CA SER A 423 30.59 0.08 -30.55
C SER A 423 30.35 -1.27 -31.23
N GLY A 424 29.10 -1.55 -31.54
CA GLY A 424 28.68 -2.66 -32.41
C GLY A 424 28.17 -2.15 -33.76
N GLU A 425 27.27 -2.91 -34.38
CA GLU A 425 26.71 -2.58 -35.70
C GLU A 425 25.88 -1.30 -35.69
N ASN A 426 24.95 -1.17 -34.74
CA ASN A 426 24.01 -0.06 -34.64
C ASN A 426 23.93 0.56 -33.24
N PHE A 427 24.88 0.24 -32.35
CA PHE A 427 24.89 0.76 -30.99
C PHE A 427 26.29 1.23 -30.58
N ARG A 428 26.31 2.16 -29.63
CA ARG A 428 27.53 2.73 -29.05
C ARG A 428 27.33 2.99 -27.56
N LEU A 429 28.26 2.51 -26.74
CA LEU A 429 28.33 2.79 -25.30
C LEU A 429 29.61 3.58 -25.00
N GLU A 430 29.48 4.58 -24.13
CA GLU A 430 30.59 5.42 -23.69
C GLU A 430 30.71 5.43 -22.17
N PHE A 431 31.81 4.88 -21.67
CA PHE A 431 32.15 4.87 -20.26
C PHE A 431 33.20 5.94 -19.96
N SER A 432 32.96 6.73 -18.93
CA SER A 432 33.97 7.66 -18.42
C SER A 432 34.99 6.90 -17.58
N ARG A 433 36.27 7.07 -17.92
CA ARG A 433 37.39 6.47 -17.17
C ARG A 433 37.75 7.27 -15.91
N LEU A 434 37.11 8.42 -15.69
CA LEU A 434 37.35 9.29 -14.54
C LEU A 434 36.50 8.91 -13.32
N ASP A 435 35.24 8.56 -13.56
CA ASP A 435 34.25 8.22 -12.53
C ASP A 435 33.64 6.81 -12.70
N GLY A 436 33.95 6.12 -13.80
CA GLY A 436 33.50 4.75 -14.09
C GLY A 436 32.06 4.66 -14.58
N GLU A 437 31.43 5.79 -14.86
CA GLU A 437 30.02 5.84 -15.22
C GLU A 437 29.78 5.60 -16.72
N LEU A 438 28.69 4.90 -17.05
CA LEU A 438 28.16 4.82 -18.41
C LEU A 438 27.46 6.15 -18.74
N LYS A 439 28.11 7.00 -19.54
CA LYS A 439 27.67 8.37 -19.84
C LYS A 439 26.72 8.45 -21.02
N SER A 440 26.86 7.57 -22.00
CA SER A 440 25.99 7.52 -23.19
C SER A 440 25.80 6.08 -23.63
N TRP A 441 24.58 5.76 -24.05
CA TRP A 441 24.22 4.52 -24.71
C TRP A 441 23.24 4.83 -25.85
N GLN A 442 23.76 4.82 -27.06
CA GLN A 442 22.98 5.05 -28.27
C GLN A 442 22.68 3.75 -28.98
N VAL A 443 21.45 3.63 -29.50
CA VAL A 443 21.01 2.56 -30.40
C VAL A 443 20.30 3.22 -31.57
N ASP A 444 20.73 2.91 -32.80
CA ASP A 444 20.25 3.55 -34.02
C ASP A 444 20.38 5.09 -34.01
N GLY A 445 21.41 5.60 -33.34
CA GLY A 445 21.65 7.04 -33.15
C GLY A 445 20.76 7.72 -32.11
N GLU A 446 19.88 6.96 -31.43
CA GLU A 446 18.98 7.48 -30.39
C GLU A 446 19.52 7.15 -29.00
N GLU A 447 19.52 8.14 -28.12
CA GLU A 447 20.00 7.99 -26.75
C GLU A 447 19.00 7.19 -25.89
N ILE A 448 19.51 6.19 -25.17
CA ILE A 448 18.77 5.39 -24.19
C ILE A 448 18.85 6.05 -22.81
N LEU A 449 20.02 6.60 -22.45
CA LEU A 449 20.29 7.12 -21.11
C LEU A 449 20.22 8.65 -21.08
N GLY A 450 19.45 9.19 -20.13
CA GLY A 450 19.52 10.61 -19.77
C GLY A 450 20.46 10.89 -18.58
N ARG A 451 20.70 9.89 -17.72
CA ARG A 451 21.64 9.97 -16.59
C ARG A 451 22.24 8.60 -16.31
N ALA A 452 23.51 8.58 -15.91
CA ALA A 452 24.25 7.35 -15.65
C ALA A 452 23.57 6.46 -14.59
N PRO A 453 23.56 5.13 -14.77
CA PRO A 453 23.11 4.19 -13.76
C PRO A 453 23.95 4.27 -12.47
N LYS A 454 23.30 4.32 -11.30
CA LYS A 454 23.97 4.41 -10.00
C LYS A 454 23.28 3.54 -8.96
N ILE A 455 24.05 2.71 -8.23
CA ILE A 455 23.56 1.99 -7.06
C ILE A 455 23.16 3.00 -6.00
N ASN A 456 21.97 2.85 -5.44
CA ASN A 456 21.43 3.72 -4.41
C ASN A 456 20.90 2.91 -3.22
N PHE A 457 21.11 3.44 -2.02
CA PHE A 457 20.67 2.85 -0.75
C PHE A 457 19.57 3.68 -0.06
N PHE A 458 19.13 4.75 -0.72
CA PHE A 458 18.14 5.69 -0.22
C PHE A 458 17.01 5.86 -1.24
N LYS A 459 15.80 6.17 -0.76
CA LYS A 459 14.63 6.52 -1.57
C LYS A 459 13.93 7.72 -0.90
N PRO A 460 13.13 8.52 -1.63
CA PRO A 460 12.35 9.59 -1.01
C PRO A 460 11.56 9.07 0.21
N VAL A 461 11.57 9.83 1.29
CA VAL A 461 10.94 9.39 2.56
C VAL A 461 9.43 9.40 2.40
N ILE A 462 8.77 8.33 2.83
CA ILE A 462 7.31 8.31 3.03
C ILE A 462 6.99 8.72 4.47
N ASP A 463 5.78 9.19 4.73
CA ASP A 463 5.40 9.66 6.08
C ASP A 463 5.67 8.63 7.18
N ASN A 464 5.35 7.37 6.91
CA ASN A 464 5.57 6.24 7.82
C ASN A 464 7.05 5.98 8.16
N HIS A 465 8.00 6.49 7.38
CA HIS A 465 9.43 6.29 7.59
C HIS A 465 10.11 7.53 8.19
N LYS A 466 9.34 8.57 8.55
CA LYS A 466 9.88 9.79 9.16
C LYS A 466 10.66 9.51 10.45
N PRO A 467 10.20 8.64 11.39
CA PRO A 467 11.00 8.29 12.57
C PRO A 467 12.35 7.65 12.23
N GLU A 468 12.39 6.72 11.27
CA GLU A 468 13.64 6.12 10.79
C GLU A 468 14.53 7.15 10.08
N PHE A 469 13.94 8.07 9.33
CA PHE A 469 14.70 9.14 8.68
C PHE A 469 15.38 10.04 9.72
N GLU A 470 14.63 10.58 10.67
CA GLU A 470 15.15 11.52 11.68
C GLU A 470 16.09 10.83 12.68
N GLY A 471 15.77 9.60 13.10
CA GLY A 471 16.53 8.87 14.11
C GLY A 471 17.74 8.11 13.58
N LEU A 472 17.73 7.69 12.31
CA LEU A 472 18.75 6.79 11.76
C LEU A 472 19.32 7.27 10.42
N TRP A 473 18.52 7.55 9.41
CA TRP A 473 19.04 7.74 8.05
C TRP A 473 19.66 9.11 7.81
N GLN A 474 19.01 10.17 8.29
CA GLN A 474 19.51 11.54 8.17
C GLN A 474 20.77 11.76 9.01
N PRO A 475 20.85 11.36 10.31
CA PRO A 475 22.07 11.52 11.09
C PRO A 475 23.27 10.73 10.55
N ASN A 476 23.02 9.62 9.84
CA ASN A 476 24.07 8.81 9.19
C ASN A 476 24.29 9.17 7.71
N HIS A 477 23.73 10.29 7.23
CA HIS A 477 23.93 10.84 5.88
C HIS A 477 23.60 9.87 4.72
N LEU A 478 22.66 8.93 4.91
CA LEU A 478 22.31 7.96 3.86
C LEU A 478 21.78 8.61 2.58
N HIS A 479 21.03 9.71 2.73
CA HIS A 479 20.43 10.48 1.64
C HIS A 479 21.45 11.26 0.78
N ILE A 480 22.71 11.38 1.22
CA ILE A 480 23.78 12.09 0.51
C ILE A 480 25.01 11.22 0.28
N MET A 481 24.86 9.90 0.24
CA MET A 481 25.97 8.98 -0.05
C MET A 481 26.60 9.25 -1.43
N GLN A 482 27.93 9.24 -1.45
CA GLN A 482 28.76 9.54 -2.61
C GLN A 482 29.41 8.29 -3.15
N GLN A 483 29.54 8.23 -4.48
CA GLN A 483 30.25 7.15 -5.17
C GLN A 483 31.66 7.62 -5.52
N HIS A 484 32.65 6.78 -5.21
CA HIS A 484 34.05 7.01 -5.53
C HIS A 484 34.61 5.82 -6.31
N LEU A 485 35.04 6.07 -7.55
CA LEU A 485 35.73 5.08 -8.38
C LEU A 485 37.02 4.60 -7.71
N ARG A 486 37.24 3.28 -7.74
CA ARG A 486 38.50 2.63 -7.33
C ARG A 486 39.25 2.06 -8.50
N SER A 487 38.54 1.41 -9.43
CA SER A 487 39.14 0.96 -10.68
C SER A 487 38.09 0.75 -11.76
N LEU A 488 38.48 1.01 -13.00
CA LEU A 488 37.78 0.53 -14.18
C LEU A 488 38.76 -0.36 -14.96
N ARG A 489 38.36 -1.61 -15.19
CA ARG A 489 39.10 -2.59 -15.99
C ARG A 489 38.19 -3.09 -17.08
N TRP A 490 38.76 -3.47 -18.21
CA TRP A 490 38.01 -4.12 -19.27
C TRP A 490 38.86 -5.18 -19.95
N GLU A 491 38.19 -6.18 -20.49
CA GLU A 491 38.81 -7.24 -21.26
C GLU A 491 37.83 -7.76 -22.31
N ARG A 492 38.37 -8.43 -23.33
CA ARG A 492 37.57 -9.14 -24.31
C ARG A 492 37.45 -10.60 -23.87
N MET A 493 36.21 -11.08 -23.70
CA MET A 493 35.91 -12.48 -23.39
C MET A 493 35.16 -13.08 -24.58
N GLN A 494 35.83 -13.94 -25.35
CA GLN A 494 35.32 -14.43 -26.63
C GLN A 494 34.97 -13.25 -27.56
N ASP A 495 33.71 -13.12 -27.99
CA ASP A 495 33.23 -12.01 -28.81
C ASP A 495 32.67 -10.83 -28.00
N ASP A 496 32.54 -11.00 -26.67
CA ASP A 496 32.00 -9.99 -25.77
C ASP A 496 33.10 -9.05 -25.23
N VAL A 497 32.70 -7.85 -24.81
CA VAL A 497 33.53 -6.94 -24.01
C VAL A 497 32.98 -6.90 -22.60
N VAL A 498 33.83 -7.22 -21.62
CA VAL A 498 33.51 -7.16 -20.20
C VAL A 498 34.20 -5.95 -19.59
N ILE A 499 33.44 -5.12 -18.85
CA ILE A 499 33.94 -3.95 -18.14
C ILE A 499 33.58 -4.11 -16.67
N GLU A 500 34.59 -4.11 -15.80
CA GLU A 500 34.42 -4.15 -14.35
C GLU A 500 34.75 -2.78 -13.76
N VAL A 501 33.77 -2.21 -13.05
CA VAL A 501 33.90 -0.96 -12.31
C VAL A 501 33.79 -1.27 -10.82
N GLN A 502 34.87 -1.03 -10.08
CA GLN A 502 34.90 -1.13 -8.64
C GLN A 502 34.76 0.28 -8.04
N SER A 503 33.79 0.45 -7.14
CA SER A 503 33.47 1.72 -6.51
C SER A 503 33.26 1.55 -5.01
N ILE A 504 33.43 2.63 -4.26
CA ILE A 504 32.98 2.74 -2.87
C ILE A 504 31.81 3.71 -2.84
N ILE A 505 30.70 3.29 -2.25
CA ILE A 505 29.56 4.16 -1.95
C ILE A 505 29.51 4.36 -0.44
N ALA A 506 29.70 5.58 0.02
CA ALA A 506 29.81 5.90 1.45
C ALA A 506 29.15 7.25 1.75
N PRO A 507 28.63 7.46 2.96
CA PRO A 507 28.22 8.78 3.40
C PRO A 507 29.45 9.67 3.60
N PRO A 508 29.34 10.99 3.37
CA PRO A 508 30.40 11.92 3.74
C PRO A 508 30.65 11.86 5.25
N VAL A 509 31.92 12.04 5.65
CA VAL A 509 32.44 12.12 7.03
C VAL A 509 32.31 10.86 7.90
N PHE A 510 31.84 9.74 7.37
CA PHE A 510 31.70 8.47 8.11
C PHE A 510 32.61 7.36 7.58
N ASP A 511 33.08 6.49 8.47
CA ASP A 511 33.91 5.31 8.15
C ASP A 511 33.06 4.03 8.04
N PHE A 512 32.00 4.11 7.23
CA PHE A 512 31.23 2.94 6.80
C PHE A 512 30.75 3.14 5.37
N GLY A 513 30.43 2.05 4.69
CA GLY A 513 29.88 2.12 3.35
C GLY A 513 29.84 0.78 2.66
N MET A 514 29.65 0.80 1.35
CA MET A 514 29.56 -0.38 0.51
C MET A 514 30.70 -0.38 -0.51
N ARG A 515 31.44 -1.48 -0.59
CA ARG A 515 32.36 -1.75 -1.71
C ARG A 515 31.56 -2.43 -2.80
N CYS A 516 31.32 -1.72 -3.89
CA CYS A 516 30.45 -2.17 -4.97
C CYS A 516 31.24 -2.53 -6.23
N THR A 517 30.75 -3.53 -6.94
CA THR A 517 31.22 -3.90 -8.27
C THR A 517 30.06 -3.83 -9.26
N TYR A 518 30.27 -3.09 -10.36
CA TYR A 518 29.44 -3.13 -11.55
C TYR A 518 30.19 -3.93 -12.61
N ARG A 519 29.63 -5.06 -13.04
CA ARG A 519 30.20 -5.89 -14.10
C ARG A 519 29.29 -5.81 -15.32
N TRP A 520 29.75 -5.08 -16.32
CA TRP A 520 29.10 -4.94 -17.61
C TRP A 520 29.63 -6.01 -18.56
N ARG A 521 28.74 -6.67 -19.29
CA ARG A 521 29.09 -7.57 -20.40
C ARG A 521 28.29 -7.17 -21.61
N ILE A 522 28.97 -6.62 -22.62
CA ILE A 522 28.38 -6.16 -23.87
C ILE A 522 28.61 -7.24 -24.93
N SER A 523 27.53 -7.70 -25.54
CA SER A 523 27.57 -8.68 -26.63
C SER A 523 27.59 -7.99 -28.00
N PRO A 524 28.12 -8.64 -29.06
CA PRO A 524 28.04 -8.15 -30.44
C PRO A 524 26.62 -7.87 -30.93
N GLN A 525 25.60 -8.56 -30.39
CA GLN A 525 24.19 -8.37 -30.73
C GLN A 525 23.56 -7.15 -30.04
N GLY A 526 24.30 -6.44 -29.17
CA GLY A 526 23.83 -5.25 -28.47
C GLY A 526 23.12 -5.52 -27.15
N ALA A 527 23.01 -6.78 -26.72
CA ALA A 527 22.58 -7.08 -25.36
C ALA A 527 23.67 -6.67 -24.35
N VAL A 528 23.26 -5.96 -23.30
CA VAL A 528 24.11 -5.44 -22.23
C VAL A 528 23.68 -6.09 -20.92
N SER A 529 24.50 -7.00 -20.40
CA SER A 529 24.34 -7.55 -19.06
C SER A 529 25.01 -6.65 -18.03
N LEU A 530 24.33 -6.38 -16.92
CA LEU A 530 24.84 -5.66 -15.76
C LEU A 530 24.64 -6.51 -14.51
N ASP A 531 25.74 -6.97 -13.92
CA ASP A 531 25.75 -7.66 -12.63
C ASP A 531 26.32 -6.73 -11.56
N LEU A 532 25.57 -6.58 -10.47
CA LEU A 532 25.84 -5.67 -9.36
C LEU A 532 26.09 -6.49 -8.11
N SER A 533 27.13 -6.14 -7.37
CA SER A 533 27.37 -6.70 -6.04
C SER A 533 27.92 -5.65 -5.09
N GLY A 534 27.71 -5.87 -3.79
CA GLY A 534 28.21 -5.01 -2.74
C GLY A 534 28.57 -5.78 -1.48
N THR A 535 29.69 -5.41 -0.85
CA THR A 535 30.05 -5.88 0.50
C THR A 535 30.21 -4.70 1.45
N PRO A 536 29.49 -4.68 2.59
CA PRO A 536 29.56 -3.57 3.54
C PRO A 536 30.91 -3.55 4.27
N TYR A 537 31.30 -2.37 4.74
CA TYR A 537 32.42 -2.17 5.66
C TYR A 537 32.07 -1.12 6.70
N GLY A 538 32.83 -1.08 7.80
CA GLY A 538 32.48 -0.31 8.99
C GLY A 538 31.45 -1.05 9.84
N ASN A 539 30.85 -0.34 10.80
CA ASN A 539 29.97 -0.95 11.82
C ASN A 539 28.47 -0.67 11.61
N PHE A 540 28.09 0.00 10.51
CA PHE A 540 26.69 0.26 10.22
C PHE A 540 26.01 -0.99 9.67
N SER A 541 25.05 -1.54 10.43
CA SER A 541 24.30 -2.75 10.07
C SER A 541 22.79 -2.60 10.28
N HIS A 542 22.32 -1.34 10.29
CA HIS A 542 20.93 -1.01 10.54
C HIS A 542 20.07 -1.05 9.28
N VAL A 543 18.77 -0.79 9.47
CA VAL A 543 17.80 -0.73 8.39
C VAL A 543 18.06 0.44 7.45
N ILE A 544 17.81 0.23 6.17
CA ILE A 544 17.96 1.22 5.10
C ILE A 544 16.71 1.22 4.21
N PRO A 545 16.42 2.32 3.50
CA PRO A 545 15.22 2.41 2.68
C PRO A 545 15.17 1.41 1.51
N LYS A 546 16.29 1.18 0.83
CA LYS A 546 16.37 0.26 -0.31
C LYS A 546 17.78 -0.25 -0.61
N ILE A 547 17.88 -1.26 -1.46
CA ILE A 547 19.09 -1.65 -2.20
C ILE A 547 18.67 -1.73 -3.67
N GLY A 548 19.17 -0.83 -4.51
CA GLY A 548 18.73 -0.77 -5.90
C GLY A 548 19.63 0.03 -6.83
N LEU A 549 19.19 0.17 -8.07
CA LEU A 549 19.88 0.92 -9.13
C LEU A 549 18.94 1.98 -9.70
N ASP A 550 19.37 3.24 -9.64
CA ASP A 550 18.66 4.35 -10.25
C ASP A 550 19.25 4.59 -11.64
N VAL A 551 18.40 4.62 -12.66
CA VAL A 551 18.77 4.84 -14.07
C VAL A 551 17.99 6.04 -14.59
N GLY A 552 18.68 7.06 -15.11
CA GLY A 552 17.99 8.10 -15.88
C GLY A 552 17.78 7.60 -17.29
N ILE A 553 16.55 7.27 -17.66
CA ILE A 553 16.21 6.74 -18.98
C ILE A 553 15.51 7.80 -19.84
N SER A 554 15.72 7.75 -21.15
CA SER A 554 15.21 8.74 -22.10
C SER A 554 13.68 8.91 -22.01
N ARG A 555 13.22 10.17 -22.03
CA ARG A 555 11.77 10.50 -22.02
C ARG A 555 11.05 10.15 -23.31
N ARG A 556 11.77 9.68 -24.33
CA ARG A 556 11.15 9.17 -25.56
C ARG A 556 10.28 7.94 -25.29
N PHE A 557 10.57 7.19 -24.23
CA PHE A 557 9.76 6.04 -23.82
C PHE A 557 8.46 6.52 -23.17
N THR A 558 7.34 6.08 -23.74
CA THR A 558 5.99 6.49 -23.33
C THR A 558 5.13 5.33 -22.88
N GLN A 559 5.55 4.09 -23.17
CA GLN A 559 4.84 2.86 -22.85
C GLN A 559 5.72 1.93 -22.01
N VAL A 560 5.10 1.29 -21.02
CA VAL A 560 5.70 0.24 -20.19
C VAL A 560 4.91 -1.05 -20.39
N GLU A 561 5.63 -2.15 -20.54
CA GLU A 561 5.09 -3.49 -20.57
C GLU A 561 5.89 -4.36 -19.60
N TYR A 562 5.25 -5.15 -18.73
CA TYR A 562 5.97 -6.00 -17.78
C TYR A 562 5.20 -7.25 -17.40
N TYR A 563 5.94 -8.27 -16.96
CA TYR A 563 5.40 -9.45 -16.30
C TYR A 563 5.84 -9.44 -14.83
N GLY A 564 4.90 -9.18 -13.93
CA GLY A 564 5.15 -9.00 -12.50
C GLY A 564 3.88 -8.63 -11.75
N ARG A 565 4.00 -8.08 -10.54
CA ARG A 565 2.84 -7.72 -9.71
C ARG A 565 2.23 -6.38 -10.08
N GLY A 566 0.93 -6.33 -10.33
CA GLY A 566 0.22 -5.11 -10.73
C GLY A 566 -1.31 -5.26 -10.82
N PRO A 567 -1.99 -4.33 -11.52
CA PRO A 567 -1.43 -3.20 -12.27
C PRO A 567 -1.05 -2.00 -11.39
N GLY A 568 -1.55 -1.94 -10.16
CA GLY A 568 -1.37 -0.83 -9.22
C GLY A 568 -0.08 -0.93 -8.41
N GLU A 569 0.19 0.11 -7.63
CA GLU A 569 1.32 0.15 -6.70
C GLU A 569 1.24 -0.96 -5.65
N ASN A 570 2.40 -1.53 -5.31
CA ASN A 570 2.52 -2.57 -4.29
C ASN A 570 3.90 -2.59 -3.61
N TYR A 571 3.91 -2.99 -2.33
CA TYR A 571 5.08 -3.19 -1.47
C TYR A 571 4.96 -4.49 -0.69
N GLN A 572 6.03 -4.95 -0.05
CA GLN A 572 6.09 -6.30 0.54
C GLN A 572 4.96 -6.58 1.54
N ASP A 573 4.54 -5.56 2.27
CA ASP A 573 3.50 -5.53 3.30
C ASP A 573 2.19 -4.86 2.83
N SER A 574 2.05 -4.55 1.54
CA SER A 574 0.83 -4.03 0.91
C SER A 574 0.78 -4.45 -0.57
N ARG A 575 0.30 -5.67 -0.83
CA ARG A 575 0.38 -6.32 -2.14
C ARG A 575 -0.74 -7.31 -2.47
N GLN A 576 -1.61 -7.62 -1.52
CA GLN A 576 -2.67 -8.61 -1.70
C GLN A 576 -3.61 -8.22 -2.85
N ALA A 577 -3.87 -6.93 -3.06
CA ALA A 577 -4.74 -6.43 -4.12
C ALA A 577 -4.13 -6.52 -5.53
N ASN A 578 -2.83 -6.77 -5.66
CA ASN A 578 -2.13 -6.82 -6.93
C ASN A 578 -1.69 -8.25 -7.25
N LEU A 579 -2.13 -8.76 -8.41
CA LEU A 579 -1.78 -10.11 -8.86
C LEU A 579 -0.50 -10.06 -9.70
N ILE A 580 0.16 -11.21 -9.85
CA ILE A 580 1.20 -11.37 -10.85
C ILE A 580 0.54 -11.61 -12.20
N GLY A 581 0.87 -10.78 -13.19
CA GLY A 581 0.25 -10.82 -14.50
C GLY A 581 1.06 -10.06 -15.53
N HIS A 582 0.60 -10.09 -16.78
CA HIS A 582 1.16 -9.31 -17.86
C HIS A 582 0.40 -7.99 -17.99
N TYR A 583 1.12 -6.87 -17.91
CA TYR A 583 0.54 -5.54 -17.88
C TYR A 583 1.18 -4.64 -18.93
N GLN A 584 0.37 -3.83 -19.60
CA GLN A 584 0.78 -2.77 -20.53
C GLN A 584 0.11 -1.46 -20.13
N GLN A 585 0.89 -0.42 -19.86
CA GLN A 585 0.40 0.87 -19.38
C GLN A 585 1.27 2.04 -19.89
N PRO A 586 0.69 3.24 -20.09
CA PRO A 586 1.49 4.43 -20.35
C PRO A 586 2.32 4.80 -19.12
N VAL A 587 3.48 5.42 -19.32
CA VAL A 587 4.40 5.84 -18.24
C VAL A 587 3.69 6.70 -17.18
N SER A 588 2.73 7.53 -17.59
CA SER A 588 1.96 8.40 -16.69
C SER A 588 1.12 7.66 -15.66
N HIS A 589 0.83 6.36 -15.85
CA HIS A 589 0.06 5.55 -14.90
C HIS A 589 0.93 4.86 -13.84
N LEU A 590 2.25 4.98 -13.93
CA LEU A 590 3.17 4.40 -12.96
C LEU A 590 3.50 5.34 -11.78
N PHE A 591 3.05 6.59 -11.82
CA PHE A 591 3.26 7.58 -10.77
C PHE A 591 1.96 7.86 -10.02
N GLU A 592 1.98 7.74 -8.70
CA GLU A 592 0.86 8.06 -7.82
C GLU A 592 1.00 9.49 -7.29
N ASN A 593 -0.08 10.28 -7.39
CA ASN A 593 -0.08 11.71 -7.12
C ASN A 593 -0.50 12.02 -5.68
N TYR A 594 0.26 11.51 -4.71
CA TYR A 594 0.05 11.85 -3.30
C TYR A 594 0.11 13.36 -3.08
N PRO A 595 -0.81 13.95 -2.27
CA PRO A 595 -0.81 15.38 -1.99
C PRO A 595 0.53 15.93 -1.47
N MET A 596 1.14 15.20 -0.53
CA MET A 596 2.54 15.34 -0.12
C MET A 596 3.38 14.38 -0.98
N PRO A 597 4.27 14.84 -1.87
CA PRO A 597 5.11 13.96 -2.71
C PRO A 597 6.04 13.05 -1.90
N GLN A 598 6.10 11.77 -2.27
CA GLN A 598 6.89 10.73 -1.57
C GLN A 598 7.34 9.64 -2.56
N ASP A 599 8.10 8.66 -2.07
CA ASP A 599 8.37 7.43 -2.82
C ASP A 599 7.06 6.70 -3.15
N ASN A 600 6.89 6.41 -4.44
CA ASN A 600 5.66 5.82 -4.94
C ASN A 600 5.86 5.00 -6.22
N GLY A 601 4.79 4.37 -6.70
CA GLY A 601 4.72 3.71 -7.99
C GLY A 601 5.45 2.36 -8.06
N ASN A 602 5.84 1.77 -6.93
CA ASN A 602 6.58 0.50 -6.92
C ASN A 602 5.75 -0.67 -7.49
N ARG A 603 6.41 -1.59 -8.19
CA ARG A 603 5.87 -2.86 -8.68
C ARG A 603 6.85 -3.97 -8.32
N GLN A 604 6.36 -5.03 -7.69
CA GLN A 604 7.18 -6.13 -7.20
C GLN A 604 7.15 -7.36 -8.09
N ASP A 605 8.00 -8.34 -7.75
CA ASP A 605 8.03 -9.66 -8.37
C ASP A 605 8.12 -9.58 -9.90
N VAL A 606 8.92 -8.65 -10.44
CA VAL A 606 9.02 -8.40 -11.89
C VAL A 606 10.05 -9.32 -12.52
N ARG A 607 9.59 -10.11 -13.49
CA ARG A 607 10.35 -11.16 -14.18
C ARG A 607 11.00 -10.62 -15.43
N TRP A 608 10.37 -9.62 -16.04
CA TRP A 608 10.91 -8.78 -17.09
C TRP A 608 10.04 -7.52 -17.21
N LEU A 609 10.63 -6.46 -17.75
CA LEU A 609 9.92 -5.25 -18.16
C LEU A 609 10.50 -4.73 -19.48
N SER A 610 9.72 -3.95 -20.21
CA SER A 610 10.17 -3.24 -21.40
C SER A 610 9.59 -1.83 -21.45
N LEU A 611 10.38 -0.94 -22.04
CA LEU A 611 10.04 0.46 -22.26
C LEU A 611 10.12 0.75 -23.74
N ARG A 612 9.11 1.40 -24.31
CA ARG A 612 8.99 1.62 -25.76
C ARG A 612 8.52 3.02 -26.10
N ASP A 613 9.05 3.56 -27.19
CA ASP A 613 8.57 4.81 -27.79
C ASP A 613 7.43 4.56 -28.79
N ASN A 614 6.84 5.64 -29.29
CA ASN A 614 5.74 5.54 -30.26
C ASN A 614 6.17 4.98 -31.64
N ALA A 615 7.48 4.94 -31.93
CA ALA A 615 8.02 4.37 -33.17
C ALA A 615 8.31 2.86 -33.06
N GLY A 616 8.04 2.25 -31.90
CA GLY A 616 8.26 0.83 -31.66
C GLY A 616 9.70 0.49 -31.24
N ARG A 617 10.56 1.48 -30.99
CA ARG A 617 11.94 1.26 -30.53
C ARG A 617 11.94 1.15 -29.01
N GLY A 618 12.45 0.05 -28.49
CA GLY A 618 12.36 -0.25 -27.06
C GLY A 618 13.64 -0.80 -26.44
N ILE A 619 13.62 -0.90 -25.13
CA ILE A 619 14.58 -1.63 -24.32
C ILE A 619 13.81 -2.69 -23.53
N PHE A 620 14.22 -3.95 -23.63
CA PHE A 620 13.73 -5.06 -22.83
C PHE A 620 14.73 -5.32 -21.71
N ILE A 621 14.24 -5.56 -20.49
CA ILE A 621 15.04 -5.73 -19.28
C ILE A 621 14.64 -7.06 -18.64
N GLN A 622 15.59 -7.99 -18.60
CA GLN A 622 15.43 -9.30 -17.99
C GLN A 622 16.35 -9.43 -16.77
N PRO A 623 15.81 -9.37 -15.54
CA PRO A 623 16.58 -9.60 -14.34
C PRO A 623 16.95 -11.07 -14.11
N ARG A 624 18.08 -11.30 -13.44
CA ARG A 624 18.55 -12.65 -13.05
C ARG A 624 17.59 -13.35 -12.09
N GLN A 625 16.92 -12.55 -11.27
CA GLN A 625 15.93 -12.93 -10.26
C GLN A 625 14.86 -11.83 -10.20
N PRO A 626 13.62 -12.10 -9.78
CA PRO A 626 12.60 -11.07 -9.72
C PRO A 626 13.05 -9.82 -8.97
N ILE A 627 12.79 -8.65 -9.54
CA ILE A 627 13.14 -7.34 -8.95
C ILE A 627 11.88 -6.52 -8.67
N ASN A 628 12.08 -5.38 -8.03
CA ASN A 628 11.08 -4.33 -7.94
C ASN A 628 11.44 -3.20 -8.92
N PHE A 629 10.44 -2.49 -9.44
CA PHE A 629 10.70 -1.30 -10.22
C PHE A 629 9.67 -0.19 -9.98
N SER A 630 10.11 1.05 -10.20
CA SER A 630 9.25 2.22 -10.33
C SER A 630 9.80 3.13 -11.43
N LEU A 631 8.94 4.00 -11.98
CA LEU A 631 9.32 4.89 -13.08
C LEU A 631 8.70 6.27 -12.86
N TRP A 632 9.54 7.27 -12.64
CA TRP A 632 9.10 8.62 -12.29
C TRP A 632 9.46 9.63 -13.38
N PRO A 633 8.59 10.60 -13.68
CA PRO A 633 8.95 11.75 -14.49
C PRO A 633 9.78 12.79 -13.72
N PHE A 634 10.08 12.54 -12.44
CA PHE A 634 10.80 13.42 -11.54
C PHE A 634 12.08 12.76 -11.04
N SER A 635 12.99 13.55 -10.47
CA SER A 635 14.16 13.02 -9.78
C SER A 635 13.82 12.65 -8.34
N SER A 636 14.56 11.69 -7.76
CA SER A 636 14.43 11.36 -6.34
C SER A 636 14.64 12.58 -5.43
N GLN A 637 15.50 13.52 -5.83
CA GLN A 637 15.75 14.74 -5.06
C GLN A 637 14.54 15.66 -5.06
N GLN A 638 13.85 15.84 -6.19
CA GLN A 638 12.63 16.65 -6.25
C GLN A 638 11.54 16.05 -5.35
N LEU A 639 11.33 14.72 -5.42
CA LEU A 639 10.35 14.04 -4.56
C LEU A 639 10.69 14.17 -3.07
N GLN A 640 11.98 14.19 -2.70
CA GLN A 640 12.40 14.36 -1.31
C GLN A 640 12.24 15.80 -0.78
N GLN A 641 12.27 16.80 -1.67
CA GLN A 641 12.28 18.22 -1.29
C GLN A 641 10.91 18.87 -1.37
N ALA A 642 10.06 18.42 -2.30
CA ALA A 642 8.74 19.00 -2.50
C ALA A 642 7.83 18.72 -1.31
N GLN A 643 7.07 19.72 -0.91
CA GLN A 643 5.99 19.59 0.05
C GLN A 643 4.66 19.44 -0.69
N HIS A 644 4.48 20.13 -1.81
CA HIS A 644 3.26 20.02 -2.62
C HIS A 644 3.54 19.46 -4.01
N ILE A 645 2.56 18.73 -4.54
CA ILE A 645 2.65 18.13 -5.87
C ILE A 645 2.91 19.14 -7.00
N ASP A 646 2.43 20.38 -6.87
CA ASP A 646 2.58 21.41 -7.88
C ASP A 646 3.97 22.06 -7.90
N GLU A 647 4.83 21.75 -6.91
CA GLU A 647 6.25 22.11 -6.87
C GLU A 647 7.11 21.19 -7.77
N LEU A 648 6.59 20.02 -8.14
CA LEU A 648 7.31 19.06 -8.97
C LEU A 648 7.39 19.53 -10.42
N THR A 649 8.60 19.50 -10.98
CA THR A 649 8.85 19.79 -12.39
C THR A 649 9.43 18.57 -13.10
N PRO A 650 8.81 18.08 -14.19
CA PRO A 650 9.32 16.91 -14.89
C PRO A 650 10.79 17.10 -15.32
N ASP A 651 11.65 16.12 -14.99
CA ASP A 651 13.10 16.16 -15.25
C ASP A 651 13.38 15.97 -16.76
N SER A 652 14.62 16.16 -17.21
CA SER A 652 15.04 15.92 -18.60
C SER A 652 15.04 14.43 -19.00
N CYS A 653 15.04 13.53 -18.02
CA CYS A 653 14.94 12.08 -18.17
C CYS A 653 13.86 11.51 -17.25
N LEU A 654 13.45 10.26 -17.47
CA LEU A 654 12.66 9.50 -16.50
C LEU A 654 13.61 8.85 -15.48
N THR A 655 13.26 8.81 -14.20
CA THR A 655 13.99 8.05 -13.19
C THR A 655 13.40 6.64 -13.13
N LEU A 656 14.10 5.66 -13.70
CA LEU A 656 13.79 4.23 -13.60
C LEU A 656 14.55 3.64 -12.41
N ASN A 657 13.84 3.17 -11.40
CA ASN A 657 14.42 2.45 -10.26
C ASN A 657 14.32 0.94 -10.53
N LEU A 658 15.43 0.21 -10.42
CA LEU A 658 15.53 -1.24 -10.55
C LEU A 658 16.09 -1.81 -9.25
N ASP A 659 15.19 -2.12 -8.33
CA ASP A 659 15.52 -2.33 -6.92
C ASP A 659 15.51 -3.83 -6.56
N HIS A 660 16.62 -4.30 -5.97
CA HIS A 660 16.70 -5.66 -5.43
C HIS A 660 15.80 -5.83 -4.20
N LYS A 661 15.82 -4.84 -3.30
CA LYS A 661 15.01 -4.81 -2.08
C LYS A 661 14.54 -3.39 -1.80
N ILE A 662 13.29 -3.27 -1.37
CA ILE A 662 12.67 -2.03 -0.90
C ILE A 662 12.01 -2.31 0.44
N MET A 663 12.18 -1.39 1.39
CA MET A 663 11.54 -1.48 2.71
C MET A 663 10.01 -1.44 2.56
N GLY A 664 9.30 -2.23 3.37
CA GLY A 664 7.84 -2.17 3.47
C GLY A 664 7.33 -0.79 3.91
N LEU A 665 6.04 -0.54 3.74
CA LEU A 665 5.41 0.75 4.06
C LEU A 665 5.30 0.97 5.57
N GLY A 666 4.85 -0.04 6.33
CA GLY A 666 4.48 0.13 7.73
C GLY A 666 3.31 1.11 7.94
N SER A 667 3.12 1.57 9.17
CA SER A 667 2.08 2.55 9.56
C SER A 667 2.58 3.47 10.68
N ASN A 668 3.89 3.75 10.70
CA ASN A 668 4.63 4.33 11.83
C ASN A 668 4.69 5.86 11.84
N SER A 669 3.79 6.53 11.11
CA SER A 669 3.45 7.94 11.37
C SER A 669 2.91 8.13 12.79
N TRP A 670 2.19 7.14 13.32
CA TRP A 670 1.76 7.05 14.73
C TRP A 670 1.57 5.60 15.24
N GLY A 671 1.67 4.60 14.35
CA GLY A 671 1.35 3.20 14.64
C GLY A 671 2.51 2.21 14.52
N SER A 672 2.26 1.09 13.83
CA SER A 672 3.23 -0.01 13.78
C SER A 672 4.37 0.30 12.82
N GLU A 673 5.59 0.07 13.28
CA GLU A 673 6.78 -0.03 12.44
C GLU A 673 6.62 -1.07 11.33
N VAL A 674 7.48 -0.97 10.32
CA VAL A 674 7.67 -2.04 9.33
C VAL A 674 8.10 -3.31 10.07
N LEU A 675 7.32 -4.38 9.93
CA LEU A 675 7.62 -5.68 10.54
C LEU A 675 9.00 -6.19 10.10
N ASP A 676 9.70 -6.89 10.98
CA ASP A 676 11.07 -7.34 10.72
C ASP A 676 11.23 -8.14 9.42
N SER A 677 10.23 -8.94 9.05
CA SER A 677 10.19 -9.69 7.78
C SER A 677 10.23 -8.83 6.52
N TYR A 678 9.90 -7.54 6.64
CA TYR A 678 9.78 -6.58 5.53
C TYR A 678 10.81 -5.44 5.62
N ARG A 679 11.76 -5.53 6.56
CA ARG A 679 12.86 -4.59 6.69
C ARG A 679 14.00 -4.92 5.74
N VAL A 680 14.69 -3.89 5.29
CA VAL A 680 15.92 -4.01 4.48
C VAL A 680 17.09 -3.55 5.33
N TYR A 681 18.12 -4.38 5.46
CA TYR A 681 19.33 -4.07 6.24
C TYR A 681 20.51 -3.76 5.34
N PHE A 682 21.39 -2.86 5.81
CA PHE A 682 22.67 -2.58 5.16
C PHE A 682 23.58 -3.81 5.21
N SER A 683 23.50 -4.62 4.15
CA SER A 683 24.06 -5.96 4.07
C SER A 683 24.61 -6.24 2.67
N ALA A 684 25.41 -7.30 2.55
CA ALA A 684 25.93 -7.71 1.26
C ALA A 684 24.80 -8.09 0.30
N PHE A 685 24.98 -7.78 -0.99
CA PHE A 685 23.99 -8.09 -2.02
C PHE A 685 24.64 -8.51 -3.33
N ARG A 686 23.88 -9.24 -4.14
CA ARG A 686 24.19 -9.53 -5.55
C ARG A 686 22.89 -9.64 -6.33
N TYR A 687 22.79 -8.93 -7.44
CA TYR A 687 21.69 -9.04 -8.40
C TYR A 687 22.13 -8.43 -9.74
N GLY A 688 21.36 -8.65 -10.81
CA GLY A 688 21.70 -8.13 -12.11
C GLY A 688 20.57 -8.28 -13.10
N PHE A 689 20.78 -7.78 -14.31
CA PHE A 689 19.83 -7.87 -15.40
C PHE A 689 20.52 -7.73 -16.75
N THR A 690 19.89 -8.27 -17.78
CA THR A 690 20.26 -8.03 -19.17
C THR A 690 19.30 -7.03 -19.80
N LEU A 691 19.85 -5.99 -20.43
CA LEU A 691 19.11 -5.00 -21.21
C LEU A 691 19.32 -5.29 -22.70
N VAL A 692 18.24 -5.43 -23.45
CA VAL A 692 18.24 -5.80 -24.87
C VAL A 692 17.46 -4.74 -25.65
N PRO A 693 18.14 -3.92 -26.47
CA PRO A 693 17.45 -3.04 -27.41
C PRO A 693 16.68 -3.84 -28.45
N PHE A 694 15.50 -3.38 -28.82
CA PHE A 694 14.69 -4.05 -29.83
C PHE A 694 13.83 -3.07 -30.64
N ARG A 695 13.33 -3.54 -31.78
CA ARG A 695 12.33 -2.86 -32.59
C ARG A 695 11.10 -3.74 -32.70
N GLN A 696 9.93 -3.18 -32.47
CA GLN A 696 8.65 -3.89 -32.48
C GLN A 696 8.32 -4.55 -33.82
N GLN A 697 8.90 -4.05 -34.92
CA GLN A 697 8.74 -4.64 -36.25
C GLN A 697 9.50 -5.97 -36.41
N ASP A 698 10.59 -6.15 -35.66
CA ASP A 698 11.46 -7.31 -35.76
C ASP A 698 11.15 -8.35 -34.67
N THR A 699 10.76 -7.90 -33.47
CA THR A 699 10.44 -8.75 -32.33
C THR A 699 9.58 -7.99 -31.30
N ASP A 700 8.97 -8.69 -30.35
CA ASP A 700 8.24 -8.08 -29.25
C ASP A 700 8.76 -8.55 -27.88
N SER A 701 8.33 -7.86 -26.82
CA SER A 701 8.74 -8.15 -25.44
C SER A 701 8.39 -9.58 -25.01
N GLN A 702 7.32 -10.14 -25.57
CA GLN A 702 6.82 -11.46 -25.20
C GLN A 702 7.69 -12.56 -25.82
N HIS A 703 8.09 -12.42 -27.08
CA HIS A 703 9.03 -13.32 -27.72
C HIS A 703 10.41 -13.24 -27.06
N LEU A 704 10.89 -12.04 -26.73
CA LEU A 704 12.14 -11.89 -26.00
C LEU A 704 12.10 -12.59 -24.63
N ALA A 705 10.94 -12.59 -23.96
CA ALA A 705 10.75 -13.28 -22.69
C ALA A 705 10.76 -14.82 -22.78
N GLU A 706 10.75 -15.41 -23.98
CA GLU A 706 10.88 -16.86 -24.18
C GLU A 706 12.33 -17.35 -24.07
N PHE A 707 13.30 -16.44 -24.02
CA PHE A 707 14.72 -16.76 -23.97
C PHE A 707 15.38 -16.19 -22.73
N THR A 708 16.47 -16.83 -22.29
CA THR A 708 17.43 -16.21 -21.39
C THR A 708 18.54 -15.54 -22.17
N PHE A 709 18.86 -14.30 -21.79
CA PHE A 709 20.04 -13.57 -22.29
C PHE A 709 21.20 -13.68 -21.29
N HIS A 710 21.17 -14.70 -20.44
CA HIS A 710 22.20 -14.98 -19.47
C HIS A 710 23.18 -15.98 -20.09
N THR A 711 24.45 -15.63 -20.16
CA THR A 711 25.53 -16.55 -20.53
C THR A 711 25.92 -17.32 -19.27
N GLY A 712 25.65 -18.62 -19.24
CA GLY A 712 25.70 -19.49 -18.05
C GLY A 712 27.09 -19.80 -17.48
N GLU A 713 27.98 -18.81 -17.36
CA GLU A 713 29.34 -19.00 -16.82
C GLU A 713 29.50 -18.66 -15.33
N GLU A 714 28.43 -18.42 -14.58
CA GLU A 714 28.55 -18.07 -13.15
C GLU A 714 27.71 -19.02 -12.27
N ASN A 715 28.26 -20.23 -12.06
CA ASN A 715 28.08 -20.99 -10.82
C ASN A 715 29.19 -20.62 -9.84
#